data_AF-A0A3D6DA36-F1
#
_entry.id   AF-A0A3D6DA36-F1
#
_cell.length_a   1.000
_cell.length_b   1.000
_cell.length_c   1.000
_cell.angle_alpha   90.00
_cell.angle_beta   90.00
_cell.angle_gamma   90.00
#
_symmetry.space_group_name_H-M   'P 1'
#
loop_
_entity.id
_entity.type
_entity.pdbx_description
1 polymer ?
#
loop_
_entity_poly.entity_id
_entity_poly.type
_entity_poly.pdbx_seq_one_letter_code
_entity_poly.pdbx_strand_id
1 'polypeptide(L)'
;MKKLSIVLFLILFSIRIFALEFSDVVNQFKTYIDDYRRDKPQSELIATVKEELVNLAVYRLYKIQMVGSLEKRELSLTSSDFLTKLYDRYQPSSLEEKIAFAAFLAYLVSDLQGKSLDESTVMKMPAFATAFNIYRTEVRNALSDLLANDLLYLVGLAEKPVISSLSERRVAEITLTSRPVLNIDPGRLEGHREILGAGLLEGLIDSAKEFARRLESEGSSWSDRRILAEARRAVLELINRETGYHQKVLASSIVSAAPKKLDLGWLRFIAYSVPIVLMVFIKRFRRFAKWMVFFFVVVEALYILFLYNPMGSVIDSYIYAITVIPTFVFASLLFIVRLLKGKVPGLLEKTTLFLGIAAVLLGFGVSAYRDIPEIRMENFGSFHGSVYYGMLKEDVYTGDVSPLKQTVVELNSLVSKEVNQTQDTMRKLMNFLDSLRKEGAFSKINVTPLTIFPTFPSYSSFFEIQNSPHYREEFSDLVSILNNFTAESKIRYKQINRAVKTLEKELQDVIPYGDETFRKELMDSINSQLSRNRYSSSVYSSVKSDLESLMTEPSVSASIKVFQFRYGIITVLALAIATIITVIRKGKSAAIMGALAGISSFMAVVNWGNLRIFVQQGVPNLIVKASSGFHPWFFVFVMAISVLFIIINLRREA
;
A
#
# COMPACT_ATOMS: atom_id res chain seq x y z
N MET A 1 57.76 16.51 -11.24
CA MET A 1 57.08 16.37 -9.93
C MET A 1 55.59 16.71 -9.96
N LYS A 2 55.12 17.79 -10.60
CA LYS A 2 53.67 18.13 -10.65
C LYS A 2 52.76 17.09 -11.32
N LYS A 3 53.19 16.46 -12.43
CA LYS A 3 52.40 15.40 -13.11
C LYS A 3 52.30 14.09 -12.31
N LEU A 4 53.38 13.68 -11.64
CA LEU A 4 53.39 12.49 -10.78
C LEU A 4 52.50 12.68 -9.56
N SER A 5 52.49 13.88 -8.97
CA SER A 5 51.62 14.20 -7.84
C SER A 5 50.15 14.27 -8.23
N ILE A 6 49.82 14.72 -9.45
CA ILE A 6 48.44 14.71 -9.97
C ILE A 6 47.98 13.28 -10.29
N VAL A 7 48.85 12.44 -10.83
CA VAL A 7 48.54 11.01 -11.06
C VAL A 7 48.43 10.24 -9.75
N LEU A 8 49.29 10.51 -8.75
CA LEU A 8 49.18 9.91 -7.42
C LEU A 8 47.93 10.41 -6.69
N PHE A 9 47.57 11.69 -6.85
CA PHE A 9 46.34 12.25 -6.32
C PHE A 9 45.11 11.66 -7.01
N LEU A 10 45.11 11.50 -8.33
CA LEU A 10 44.05 10.80 -9.08
C LEU A 10 43.95 9.33 -8.71
N ILE A 11 45.06 8.61 -8.52
CA ILE A 11 45.08 7.21 -8.08
C ILE A 11 44.55 7.10 -6.65
N LEU A 12 45.00 7.95 -5.72
CA LEU A 12 44.48 8.01 -4.34
C LEU A 12 43.00 8.43 -4.28
N PHE A 13 42.55 9.30 -5.18
CA PHE A 13 41.14 9.70 -5.30
C PHE A 13 40.30 8.59 -5.94
N SER A 14 40.89 7.79 -6.84
CA SER A 14 40.25 6.60 -7.45
C SER A 14 40.08 5.46 -6.43
N ILE A 15 41.02 5.32 -5.49
CA ILE A 15 41.00 4.29 -4.44
C ILE A 15 39.93 4.59 -3.36
N ARG A 16 39.47 5.84 -3.23
CA ARG A 16 38.40 6.25 -2.31
C ARG A 16 36.97 5.95 -2.79
N ILE A 17 36.78 5.39 -3.99
CA ILE A 17 35.45 5.33 -4.62
C ILE A 17 34.64 4.05 -4.26
N PHE A 18 35.21 3.06 -3.56
CA PHE A 18 34.58 1.73 -3.49
C PHE A 18 34.57 1.02 -2.12
N ALA A 19 34.91 1.70 -1.03
CA ALA A 19 34.81 1.14 0.33
C ALA A 19 33.66 1.78 1.10
N LEU A 20 32.65 0.98 1.45
CA LEU A 20 31.53 1.43 2.29
C LEU A 20 32.03 1.68 3.72
N GLU A 21 32.14 2.94 4.16
CA GLU A 21 32.46 3.27 5.55
C GLU A 21 31.17 3.35 6.40
N PHE A 22 30.94 2.38 7.29
CA PHE A 22 29.71 2.37 8.11
C PHE A 22 29.54 3.62 9.00
N SER A 23 30.63 4.27 9.41
CA SER A 23 30.59 5.53 10.13
C SER A 23 29.95 6.65 9.32
N ASP A 24 30.24 6.72 8.02
CA ASP A 24 29.75 7.76 7.12
C ASP A 24 28.26 7.59 6.85
N VAL A 25 27.80 6.34 6.68
CA VAL A 25 26.38 6.01 6.59
C VAL A 25 25.61 6.51 7.82
N VAL A 26 26.12 6.25 9.02
CA VAL A 26 25.47 6.67 10.28
C VAL A 26 25.50 8.19 10.43
N ASN A 27 26.58 8.87 10.02
CA ASN A 27 26.70 10.32 10.08
C ASN A 27 25.75 11.02 9.08
N GLN A 28 25.65 10.52 7.85
CA GLN A 28 24.67 11.02 6.88
C GLN A 28 23.23 10.79 7.35
N PHE A 29 22.94 9.61 7.88
CA PHE A 29 21.62 9.31 8.46
C PHE A 29 21.22 10.32 9.55
N LYS A 30 22.13 10.65 10.49
CA LYS A 30 21.89 11.68 11.51
C LYS A 30 21.64 13.04 10.88
N THR A 31 22.45 13.41 9.89
CA THR A 31 22.32 14.69 9.16
C THR A 31 20.94 14.81 8.51
N TYR A 32 20.44 13.75 7.88
CA TYR A 32 19.09 13.72 7.30
C TYR A 32 17.99 13.88 8.35
N ILE A 33 18.11 13.25 9.52
CA ILE A 33 17.15 13.41 10.62
C ILE A 33 17.15 14.85 11.15
N ASP A 34 18.33 15.39 11.41
CA ASP A 34 18.46 16.73 11.98
C ASP A 34 17.95 17.79 11.00
N ASP A 35 18.23 17.64 9.71
CA ASP A 35 17.73 18.53 8.68
C ASP A 35 16.21 18.39 8.46
N TYR A 36 15.68 17.16 8.55
CA TYR A 36 14.24 16.91 8.52
C TYR A 36 13.50 17.55 9.70
N ARG A 37 14.14 17.69 10.86
CA ARG A 37 13.52 18.31 12.04
C ARG A 37 13.45 19.84 11.97
N ARG A 38 14.21 20.48 11.08
CA ARG A 38 14.19 21.94 10.89
C ARG A 38 12.93 22.37 10.14
N ASP A 39 12.38 23.54 10.46
CA ASP A 39 11.24 24.09 9.71
C ASP A 39 11.54 24.27 8.22
N LYS A 40 12.78 24.70 7.91
CA LYS A 40 13.30 24.80 6.54
C LYS A 40 14.53 23.90 6.41
N PRO A 41 14.44 22.76 5.71
CA PRO A 41 15.58 21.91 5.42
C PRO A 41 16.64 22.65 4.60
N GLN A 42 17.91 22.34 4.83
CA GLN A 42 19.04 22.86 4.05
C GLN A 42 19.31 22.00 2.81
N SER A 43 19.08 20.70 2.91
CA SER A 43 19.23 19.76 1.80
C SER A 43 18.00 19.79 0.90
N GLU A 44 18.23 19.91 -0.41
CA GLU A 44 17.17 19.81 -1.43
C GLU A 44 16.46 18.44 -1.36
N LEU A 45 17.21 17.36 -1.12
CA LEU A 45 16.65 16.02 -0.95
C LEU A 45 15.61 16.00 0.19
N ILE A 46 15.97 16.55 1.35
CA ILE A 46 15.10 16.53 2.53
C ILE A 46 13.92 17.50 2.38
N ALA A 47 14.13 18.65 1.75
CA ALA A 47 13.05 19.57 1.38
C ALA A 47 12.01 18.87 0.49
N THR A 48 12.49 18.17 -0.54
CA THR A 48 11.58 17.47 -1.47
C THR A 48 10.91 16.27 -0.79
N VAL A 49 11.59 15.53 0.09
CA VAL A 49 10.96 14.47 0.88
C VAL A 49 9.81 15.01 1.75
N LYS A 50 9.97 16.18 2.39
CA LYS A 50 8.88 16.79 3.16
C LYS A 50 7.68 17.16 2.29
N GLU A 51 7.93 17.74 1.13
CA GLU A 51 6.89 18.07 0.16
C GLU A 51 6.19 16.81 -0.34
N GLU A 52 6.94 15.75 -0.64
CA GLU A 52 6.39 14.47 -1.07
C GLU A 52 5.58 13.78 0.03
N LEU A 53 5.93 13.94 1.30
CA LEU A 53 5.08 13.49 2.41
C LEU A 53 3.72 14.21 2.41
N VAL A 54 3.67 15.50 2.10
CA VAL A 54 2.39 16.20 1.92
C VAL A 54 1.63 15.62 0.73
N ASN A 55 2.31 15.43 -0.41
CA ASN A 55 1.71 14.83 -1.61
C ASN A 55 1.20 13.40 -1.37
N LEU A 56 1.85 12.61 -0.50
CA LEU A 56 1.38 11.29 -0.08
C LEU A 56 0.02 11.37 0.63
N ALA A 57 -0.14 12.32 1.55
CA ALA A 57 -1.42 12.56 2.22
C ALA A 57 -2.51 13.00 1.23
N VAL A 58 -2.16 13.89 0.29
CA VAL A 58 -3.05 14.37 -0.78
C VAL A 58 -3.49 13.21 -1.67
N TYR A 59 -2.56 12.39 -2.15
CA TYR A 59 -2.86 11.20 -2.95
C TYR A 59 -3.84 10.28 -2.24
N ARG A 60 -3.58 9.93 -0.98
CA ARG A 60 -4.45 9.02 -0.23
C ARG A 60 -5.82 9.63 0.03
N LEU A 61 -5.90 10.95 0.24
CA LEU A 61 -7.16 11.65 0.43
C LEU A 61 -8.02 11.55 -0.83
N TYR A 62 -7.45 11.88 -1.99
CA TYR A 62 -8.15 11.81 -3.26
C TYR A 62 -8.51 10.39 -3.67
N LYS A 63 -7.60 9.44 -3.49
CA LYS A 63 -7.87 8.04 -3.79
C LYS A 63 -9.11 7.52 -3.05
N ILE A 64 -9.21 7.79 -1.74
CA ILE A 64 -10.33 7.35 -0.92
C ILE A 64 -11.66 7.96 -1.40
N GLN A 65 -11.66 9.20 -1.90
CA GLN A 65 -12.87 9.85 -2.41
C GLN A 65 -13.26 9.36 -3.82
N MET A 66 -12.26 9.17 -4.70
CA MET A 66 -12.46 8.83 -6.11
C MET A 66 -12.83 7.36 -6.32
N VAL A 67 -12.11 6.43 -5.69
CA VAL A 67 -12.26 4.98 -5.94
C VAL A 67 -12.39 4.15 -4.67
N GLY A 68 -12.27 4.77 -3.49
CA GLY A 68 -12.35 4.06 -2.22
C GLY A 68 -11.23 3.04 -1.99
N SER A 69 -11.57 1.94 -1.31
CA SER A 69 -10.63 0.85 -1.01
C SER A 69 -10.61 -0.19 -2.13
N LEU A 70 -9.45 -0.35 -2.77
CA LEU A 70 -9.19 -1.43 -3.74
C LEU A 70 -8.65 -2.67 -2.99
N GLU A 71 -9.54 -3.58 -2.57
CA GLU A 71 -9.23 -4.70 -1.64
C GLU A 71 -7.91 -5.43 -1.95
N LYS A 72 -7.63 -5.77 -3.22
CA LYS A 72 -6.43 -6.53 -3.59
C LYS A 72 -5.11 -5.75 -3.47
N ARG A 73 -5.14 -4.43 -3.65
CA ARG A 73 -3.92 -3.58 -3.65
C ARG A 73 -3.72 -2.89 -2.29
N GLU A 74 -4.77 -2.60 -1.56
CA GLU A 74 -4.66 -1.95 -0.24
C GLU A 74 -4.21 -2.91 0.86
N LEU A 75 -4.52 -4.20 0.75
CA LEU A 75 -4.02 -5.21 1.68
C LEU A 75 -2.50 -5.42 1.57
N SER A 76 -1.88 -5.03 0.45
CA SER A 76 -0.45 -5.24 0.19
C SER A 76 0.41 -4.01 0.38
N LEU A 77 -0.13 -2.79 0.29
CA LEU A 77 0.64 -1.55 0.40
C LEU A 77 0.79 -1.09 1.87
N THR A 78 2.03 -0.94 2.30
CA THR A 78 2.43 -0.42 3.61
C THR A 78 3.08 0.97 3.50
N SER A 79 3.27 1.66 4.63
CA SER A 79 4.05 2.91 4.67
C SER A 79 5.43 2.77 4.05
N SER A 80 6.07 1.61 4.23
CA SER A 80 7.37 1.30 3.65
C SER A 80 7.34 1.29 2.12
N ASP A 81 6.25 0.82 1.52
CA ASP A 81 6.10 0.77 0.06
C ASP A 81 5.92 2.18 -0.52
N PHE A 82 5.13 3.03 0.15
CA PHE A 82 4.98 4.43 -0.26
C PHE A 82 6.31 5.20 -0.20
N LEU A 83 7.09 5.00 0.86
CA LEU A 83 8.38 5.68 1.00
C LEU A 83 9.46 5.08 0.08
N THR A 84 9.38 3.80 -0.26
CA THR A 84 10.29 3.18 -1.24
C THR A 84 10.18 3.84 -2.62
N LYS A 85 9.00 4.38 -2.99
CA LYS A 85 8.86 5.16 -4.24
C LYS A 85 9.72 6.43 -4.28
N LEU A 86 10.02 7.02 -3.12
CA LEU A 86 10.95 8.14 -3.03
C LEU A 86 12.38 7.66 -3.29
N TYR A 87 12.76 6.53 -2.71
CA TYR A 87 14.06 5.90 -2.98
C TYR A 87 14.27 5.63 -4.48
N ASP A 88 13.26 5.07 -5.15
CA ASP A 88 13.30 4.75 -6.59
C ASP A 88 13.43 6.01 -7.47
N ARG A 89 12.89 7.16 -7.03
CA ARG A 89 12.95 8.43 -7.76
C ARG A 89 14.26 9.17 -7.59
N TYR A 90 14.72 9.33 -6.34
CA TYR A 90 15.87 10.20 -6.07
C TYR A 90 17.22 9.53 -6.33
N GLN A 91 17.28 8.20 -6.28
CA GLN A 91 18.47 7.38 -6.56
C GLN A 91 19.80 8.08 -6.21
N PRO A 92 20.14 8.21 -4.90
CA PRO A 92 21.36 8.88 -4.47
C PRO A 92 22.62 8.31 -5.16
N SER A 93 23.67 9.11 -5.30
CA SER A 93 24.79 8.75 -6.18
C SER A 93 25.71 7.72 -5.55
N SER A 94 26.10 7.92 -4.28
CA SER A 94 27.00 7.01 -3.56
C SER A 94 26.25 5.86 -2.88
N LEU A 95 26.95 4.75 -2.62
CA LEU A 95 26.37 3.61 -1.92
C LEU A 95 26.04 3.96 -0.46
N GLU A 96 26.90 4.76 0.18
CA GLU A 96 26.71 5.28 1.54
C GLU A 96 25.42 6.11 1.60
N GLU A 97 25.24 7.02 0.64
CA GLU A 97 24.04 7.85 0.53
C GLU A 97 22.79 7.01 0.29
N LYS A 98 22.87 5.98 -0.57
CA LYS A 98 21.75 5.05 -0.82
C LYS A 98 21.34 4.34 0.47
N ILE A 99 22.29 3.79 1.22
CA ILE A 99 22.00 3.07 2.46
C ILE A 99 21.52 4.03 3.55
N ALA A 100 22.15 5.20 3.70
CA ALA A 100 21.75 6.23 4.66
C ALA A 100 20.37 6.79 4.37
N PHE A 101 20.03 7.04 3.09
CA PHE A 101 18.72 7.51 2.69
C PHE A 101 17.65 6.44 2.93
N ALA A 102 17.92 5.18 2.58
CA ALA A 102 17.02 4.08 2.87
C ALA A 102 16.77 3.89 4.38
N ALA A 103 17.81 4.05 5.20
CA ALA A 103 17.71 4.04 6.66
C ALA A 103 16.89 5.24 7.18
N PHE A 104 17.06 6.42 6.60
CA PHE A 104 16.25 7.60 6.90
C PHE A 104 14.77 7.39 6.57
N LEU A 105 14.46 6.76 5.44
CA LEU A 105 13.08 6.40 5.10
C LEU A 105 12.50 5.38 6.09
N ALA A 106 13.28 4.40 6.56
CA ALA A 106 12.85 3.50 7.63
C ALA A 106 12.55 4.26 8.94
N TYR A 107 13.35 5.27 9.28
CA TYR A 107 13.06 6.18 10.38
C TYR A 107 11.72 6.92 10.18
N LEU A 108 11.45 7.43 8.98
CA LEU A 108 10.16 8.06 8.66
C LEU A 108 8.98 7.08 8.80
N VAL A 109 9.14 5.81 8.42
CA VAL A 109 8.10 4.79 8.67
C VAL A 109 7.77 4.69 10.16
N SER A 110 8.78 4.55 11.02
CA SER A 110 8.57 4.50 12.47
C SER A 110 7.98 5.82 13.00
N ASP A 111 8.43 6.96 12.48
CA ASP A 111 7.94 8.28 12.86
C ASP A 111 6.44 8.44 12.58
N LEU A 112 6.01 8.08 11.36
CA LEU A 112 4.61 8.09 10.91
C LEU A 112 3.73 7.08 11.66
N GLN A 113 4.31 6.01 12.17
CA GLN A 113 3.61 5.03 13.02
C GLN A 113 3.62 5.39 14.51
N GLY A 114 4.26 6.51 14.88
CA GLY A 114 4.39 6.95 16.27
C GLY A 114 5.28 6.06 17.14
N LYS A 115 6.15 5.25 16.53
CA LYS A 115 7.04 4.31 17.23
C LYS A 115 8.50 4.77 17.18
N SER A 116 9.32 4.25 18.09
CA SER A 116 10.78 4.35 17.95
C SER A 116 11.24 3.45 16.82
N LEU A 117 12.33 3.85 16.14
CA LEU A 117 12.99 2.99 15.16
C LEU A 117 13.50 1.72 15.85
N ASP A 118 13.29 0.57 15.22
CA ASP A 118 13.82 -0.72 15.67
C ASP A 118 14.55 -1.44 14.51
N GLU A 119 15.35 -2.44 14.85
CA GLU A 119 16.15 -3.19 13.86
C GLU A 119 15.24 -3.86 12.83
N SER A 120 14.07 -4.34 13.26
CA SER A 120 13.11 -4.97 12.36
C SER A 120 12.59 -4.00 11.30
N THR A 121 12.37 -2.73 11.62
CA THR A 121 11.83 -1.74 10.69
C THR A 121 12.87 -1.38 9.64
N VAL A 122 14.13 -1.22 10.05
CA VAL A 122 15.25 -1.00 9.12
C VAL A 122 15.41 -2.21 8.18
N MET A 123 15.47 -3.41 8.74
CA MET A 123 15.72 -4.64 7.97
C MET A 123 14.55 -5.02 7.03
N LYS A 124 13.31 -4.68 7.40
CA LYS A 124 12.13 -4.93 6.56
C LYS A 124 11.87 -3.82 5.54
N MET A 125 12.59 -2.71 5.59
CA MET A 125 12.43 -1.63 4.62
C MET A 125 12.91 -2.09 3.23
N PRO A 126 12.06 -2.13 2.20
CA PRO A 126 12.44 -2.61 0.87
C PRO A 126 13.62 -1.81 0.29
N ALA A 127 13.60 -0.48 0.42
CA ALA A 127 14.70 0.39 0.01
C ALA A 127 16.04 -0.01 0.66
N PHE A 128 16.04 -0.38 1.95
CA PHE A 128 17.26 -0.74 2.67
C PHE A 128 17.78 -2.10 2.22
N ALA A 129 16.88 -3.07 2.03
CA ALA A 129 17.24 -4.36 1.48
C ALA A 129 17.82 -4.24 0.06
N THR A 130 17.23 -3.39 -0.79
CA THR A 130 17.72 -3.10 -2.15
C THR A 130 19.09 -2.42 -2.11
N ALA A 131 19.26 -1.36 -1.33
CA ALA A 131 20.54 -0.66 -1.18
C ALA A 131 21.65 -1.61 -0.71
N PHE A 132 21.35 -2.45 0.27
CA PHE A 132 22.33 -3.41 0.79
C PHE A 132 22.60 -4.58 -0.16
N ASN A 133 21.63 -4.97 -0.99
CA ASN A 133 21.86 -5.97 -2.04
C ASN A 133 22.79 -5.45 -3.15
N ILE A 134 22.78 -4.14 -3.43
CA ILE A 134 23.76 -3.51 -4.32
C ILE A 134 25.17 -3.70 -3.73
N TYR A 135 25.36 -3.30 -2.47
CA TYR A 135 26.61 -3.52 -1.73
C TYR A 135 27.04 -4.99 -1.76
N ARG A 136 26.15 -5.93 -1.41
CA ARG A 136 26.43 -7.37 -1.41
C ARG A 136 26.87 -7.85 -2.80
N THR A 137 26.28 -7.32 -3.87
CA THR A 137 26.65 -7.69 -5.24
C THR A 137 28.02 -7.15 -5.62
N GLU A 138 28.34 -5.92 -5.23
CA GLU A 138 29.67 -5.32 -5.41
C GLU A 138 30.75 -6.14 -4.69
N VAL A 139 30.51 -6.51 -3.42
CA VAL A 139 31.42 -7.37 -2.64
C VAL A 139 31.62 -8.73 -3.30
N ARG A 140 30.52 -9.39 -3.74
CA ARG A 140 30.61 -10.68 -4.43
C ARG A 140 31.45 -10.58 -5.70
N ASN A 141 31.22 -9.56 -6.52
CA ASN A 141 31.95 -9.36 -7.77
C ASN A 141 33.44 -9.01 -7.52
N ALA A 142 33.74 -8.30 -6.44
CA ALA A 142 35.11 -7.92 -6.09
C ALA A 142 35.91 -9.06 -5.46
N LEU A 143 35.30 -9.82 -4.54
CA LEU A 143 36.03 -10.75 -3.66
C LEU A 143 35.88 -12.24 -4.01
N SER A 144 34.86 -12.64 -4.78
CA SER A 144 34.58 -14.08 -5.02
C SER A 144 35.78 -14.84 -5.60
N ASP A 145 36.44 -14.31 -6.63
CA ASP A 145 37.60 -14.99 -7.23
C ASP A 145 38.85 -14.91 -6.35
N LEU A 146 39.02 -13.84 -5.58
CA LEU A 146 40.14 -13.70 -4.62
C LEU A 146 40.02 -14.75 -3.50
N LEU A 147 38.85 -14.81 -2.86
CA LEU A 147 38.59 -15.74 -1.77
C LEU A 147 38.50 -17.18 -2.27
N ALA A 148 38.08 -17.42 -3.52
CA ALA A 148 38.13 -18.76 -4.12
C ALA A 148 39.58 -19.20 -4.32
N ASN A 149 40.48 -18.31 -4.74
CA ASN A 149 41.91 -18.62 -4.78
C ASN A 149 42.45 -18.93 -3.37
N ASP A 150 42.06 -18.16 -2.36
CA ASP A 150 42.53 -18.38 -0.99
C ASP A 150 42.00 -19.70 -0.40
N LEU A 151 40.74 -20.06 -0.70
CA LEU A 151 40.18 -21.36 -0.37
C LEU A 151 40.95 -22.49 -1.06
N LEU A 152 41.27 -22.34 -2.35
CA LEU A 152 42.09 -23.29 -3.10
C LEU A 152 43.52 -23.41 -2.55
N TYR A 153 44.11 -22.30 -2.08
CA TYR A 153 45.41 -22.31 -1.42
C TYR A 153 45.37 -23.10 -0.11
N LEU A 154 44.33 -22.91 0.70
CA LEU A 154 44.16 -23.61 1.98
C LEU A 154 44.05 -25.14 1.82
N VAL A 155 43.60 -25.64 0.67
CA VAL A 155 43.54 -27.08 0.35
C VAL A 155 44.71 -27.58 -0.53
N GLY A 156 45.73 -26.74 -0.76
CA GLY A 156 46.94 -27.09 -1.50
C GLY A 156 46.83 -27.03 -3.03
N LEU A 157 45.74 -26.49 -3.57
CA LEU A 157 45.47 -26.42 -5.01
C LEU A 157 45.91 -25.11 -5.68
N ALA A 158 46.17 -24.06 -4.90
CA ALA A 158 46.79 -22.82 -5.36
C ALA A 158 48.14 -22.55 -4.68
N GLU A 159 49.00 -21.79 -5.34
CA GLU A 159 50.39 -21.59 -4.90
C GLU A 159 50.53 -20.56 -3.78
N LYS A 160 49.76 -19.46 -3.85
CA LYS A 160 49.85 -18.34 -2.91
C LYS A 160 48.45 -17.80 -2.55
N PRO A 161 48.23 -17.44 -1.28
CA PRO A 161 47.03 -16.71 -0.89
C PRO A 161 47.18 -15.22 -1.22
N VAL A 162 46.05 -14.58 -1.53
CA VAL A 162 45.87 -13.14 -1.66
C VAL A 162 45.86 -12.50 -0.28
N ILE A 163 45.18 -13.11 0.71
CA ILE A 163 45.22 -12.67 2.10
C ILE A 163 46.49 -13.19 2.77
N SER A 164 47.42 -12.28 3.07
CA SER A 164 48.74 -12.62 3.63
C SER A 164 48.68 -13.38 4.97
N SER A 165 47.67 -13.11 5.81
CA SER A 165 47.48 -13.79 7.10
C SER A 165 47.07 -15.27 7.00
N LEU A 166 46.76 -15.76 5.80
CA LEU A 166 46.47 -17.17 5.54
C LEU A 166 47.73 -17.96 5.16
N SER A 167 48.85 -17.27 4.88
CA SER A 167 50.13 -17.92 4.66
C SER A 167 50.45 -18.81 5.86
N GLU A 168 50.78 -20.09 5.61
CA GLU A 168 51.04 -21.12 6.63
C GLU A 168 49.80 -21.76 7.31
N ARG A 169 48.58 -21.37 6.95
CA ARG A 169 47.34 -21.94 7.53
C ARG A 169 46.70 -23.05 6.68
N ARG A 170 47.49 -23.79 5.91
CA ARG A 170 46.96 -24.88 5.07
C ARG A 170 46.23 -25.92 5.92
N VAL A 171 45.09 -26.36 5.41
CA VAL A 171 44.14 -27.23 6.08
C VAL A 171 44.21 -28.65 5.52
N ALA A 172 44.51 -28.79 4.22
CA ALA A 172 44.69 -30.06 3.53
C ALA A 172 45.69 -29.89 2.37
N GLU A 173 46.20 -31.01 1.85
CA GLU A 173 47.05 -31.03 0.65
C GLU A 173 46.52 -32.08 -0.33
N ILE A 174 45.64 -31.63 -1.22
CA ILE A 174 44.96 -32.49 -2.20
C ILE A 174 45.80 -32.58 -3.47
N THR A 175 46.08 -33.79 -3.93
CA THR A 175 46.80 -34.02 -5.18
C THR A 175 45.82 -34.26 -6.32
N LEU A 176 45.82 -33.38 -7.33
CA LEU A 176 44.99 -33.49 -8.54
C LEU A 176 45.85 -33.50 -9.81
N THR A 177 45.32 -34.08 -10.88
CA THR A 177 45.96 -34.18 -12.21
C THR A 177 46.10 -32.82 -12.91
N SER A 178 45.25 -31.87 -12.58
CA SER A 178 45.23 -30.50 -13.11
C SER A 178 44.90 -29.50 -12.00
N ARG A 179 45.53 -28.32 -12.04
CA ARG A 179 45.32 -27.25 -11.06
C ARG A 179 44.51 -26.13 -11.72
N PRO A 180 43.35 -25.76 -11.16
CA PRO A 180 42.56 -24.67 -11.70
C PRO A 180 43.26 -23.32 -11.47
N VAL A 181 43.24 -22.44 -12.48
CA VAL A 181 43.83 -21.10 -12.40
C VAL A 181 42.74 -20.05 -12.44
N LEU A 182 42.76 -19.12 -11.48
CA LEU A 182 41.92 -17.93 -11.45
C LEU A 182 42.74 -16.70 -11.84
N ASN A 183 42.11 -15.76 -12.55
CA ASN A 183 42.71 -14.45 -12.78
C ASN A 183 42.40 -13.55 -11.58
N ILE A 184 43.44 -13.12 -10.87
CA ILE A 184 43.34 -12.50 -9.55
C ILE A 184 43.88 -11.08 -9.66
N ASP A 185 43.11 -10.12 -9.18
CA ASP A 185 43.50 -8.72 -9.05
C ASP A 185 43.53 -8.34 -7.55
N PRO A 186 44.71 -8.43 -6.89
CA PRO A 186 44.84 -8.17 -5.46
C PRO A 186 44.42 -6.76 -5.02
N GLY A 187 44.43 -5.78 -5.93
CA GLY A 187 44.03 -4.40 -5.64
C GLY A 187 42.56 -4.27 -5.20
N ARG A 188 41.70 -5.22 -5.59
CA ARG A 188 40.28 -5.23 -5.21
C ARG A 188 40.03 -5.56 -3.74
N LEU A 189 41.01 -6.16 -3.06
CA LEU A 189 40.94 -6.51 -1.65
C LEU A 189 41.03 -5.25 -0.75
N GLU A 190 41.77 -4.23 -1.18
CA GLU A 190 41.96 -3.00 -0.39
C GLU A 190 40.68 -2.19 -0.21
N GLY A 191 39.78 -2.23 -1.20
CA GLY A 191 38.48 -1.54 -1.15
C GLY A 191 37.44 -2.20 -0.23
N HIS A 192 37.69 -3.40 0.31
CA HIS A 192 36.71 -4.14 1.10
C HIS A 192 37.27 -4.66 2.43
N ARG A 193 38.31 -3.99 2.95
CA ARG A 193 39.00 -4.41 4.19
C ARG A 193 38.08 -4.54 5.40
N GLU A 194 36.96 -3.81 5.44
CA GLU A 194 35.98 -3.90 6.53
C GLU A 194 35.34 -5.29 6.68
N ILE A 195 35.27 -6.07 5.60
CA ILE A 195 34.73 -7.44 5.61
C ILE A 195 35.81 -8.48 5.99
N LEU A 196 37.10 -8.10 5.93
CA LEU A 196 38.24 -8.97 6.27
C LEU A 196 38.44 -9.11 7.79
N GLY A 197 37.36 -9.37 8.53
CA GLY A 197 37.40 -9.64 9.96
C GLY A 197 37.82 -11.07 10.30
N ALA A 198 38.10 -11.33 11.58
CA ALA A 198 38.44 -12.66 12.08
C ALA A 198 37.39 -13.73 11.71
N GLY A 199 36.09 -13.36 11.69
CA GLY A 199 34.99 -14.25 11.32
C GLY A 199 35.02 -14.72 9.86
N LEU A 200 35.44 -13.86 8.91
CA LEU A 200 35.62 -14.26 7.51
C LEU A 200 36.79 -15.23 7.38
N LEU A 201 37.91 -14.98 8.05
CA LEU A 201 39.11 -15.82 8.00
C LEU A 201 38.85 -17.22 8.58
N GLU A 202 38.23 -17.29 9.76
CA GLU A 202 37.83 -18.55 10.38
C GLU A 202 36.77 -19.27 9.53
N GLY A 203 35.80 -18.53 9.00
CA GLY A 203 34.80 -19.05 8.08
C GLY A 203 35.41 -19.65 6.81
N LEU A 204 36.42 -19.00 6.23
CA LEU A 204 37.12 -19.50 5.04
C LEU A 204 37.90 -20.78 5.33
N ILE A 205 38.55 -20.86 6.50
CA ILE A 205 39.23 -22.07 6.97
C ILE A 205 38.24 -23.22 7.15
N ASP A 206 37.08 -22.97 7.75
CA ASP A 206 36.06 -24.00 7.94
C ASP A 206 35.42 -24.43 6.62
N SER A 207 35.13 -23.48 5.72
CA SER A 207 34.70 -23.80 4.35
C SER A 207 35.75 -24.61 3.58
N ALA A 208 37.04 -24.34 3.79
CA ALA A 208 38.12 -25.13 3.20
C ALA A 208 38.19 -26.56 3.77
N LYS A 209 37.97 -26.76 5.08
CA LYS A 209 37.85 -28.10 5.70
C LYS A 209 36.70 -28.91 5.09
N GLU A 210 35.53 -28.29 4.95
CA GLU A 210 34.35 -28.95 4.39
C GLU A 210 34.56 -29.27 2.90
N PHE A 211 35.11 -28.31 2.15
CA PHE A 211 35.46 -28.50 0.74
C PHE A 211 36.47 -29.64 0.54
N ALA A 212 37.51 -29.71 1.38
CA ALA A 212 38.50 -30.79 1.35
C ALA A 212 37.85 -32.17 1.60
N ARG A 213 37.00 -32.28 2.63
CA ARG A 213 36.27 -33.53 2.91
C ARG A 213 35.41 -33.99 1.74
N ARG A 214 34.72 -33.06 1.05
CA ARG A 214 33.90 -33.38 -0.13
C ARG A 214 34.77 -33.88 -1.29
N LEU A 215 35.88 -33.20 -1.55
CA LEU A 215 36.84 -33.61 -2.59
C LEU A 215 37.44 -35.00 -2.30
N GLU A 216 37.80 -35.28 -1.04
CA GLU A 216 38.31 -36.59 -0.62
C GLU A 216 37.25 -37.70 -0.73
N SER A 217 35.97 -37.40 -0.46
CA SER A 217 34.88 -38.37 -0.50
C SER A 217 34.41 -38.75 -1.91
N GLU A 218 34.50 -37.83 -2.88
CA GLU A 218 33.95 -38.00 -4.23
C GLU A 218 34.99 -38.45 -5.28
N GLY A 219 36.28 -38.55 -4.92
CA GLY A 219 37.35 -39.12 -5.77
C GLY A 219 37.54 -38.43 -7.13
N SER A 220 38.30 -39.04 -8.05
CA SER A 220 38.79 -38.51 -9.35
C SER A 220 37.73 -38.10 -10.41
N SER A 221 36.48 -37.87 -10.00
CA SER A 221 35.35 -37.44 -10.85
C SER A 221 35.23 -35.91 -11.03
N TRP A 222 36.10 -35.13 -10.41
CA TRP A 222 36.08 -33.67 -10.47
C TRP A 222 36.87 -33.14 -11.67
N SER A 223 36.19 -32.42 -12.55
CA SER A 223 36.86 -31.57 -13.55
C SER A 223 37.27 -30.23 -12.94
N ASP A 224 38.30 -29.57 -13.48
CA ASP A 224 38.74 -28.24 -13.05
C ASP A 224 37.58 -27.23 -12.98
N ARG A 225 36.66 -27.29 -13.94
CA ARG A 225 35.47 -26.45 -13.97
C ARG A 225 34.55 -26.70 -12.77
N ARG A 226 34.39 -27.96 -12.36
CA ARG A 226 33.55 -28.34 -11.22
C ARG A 226 34.18 -27.91 -9.90
N ILE A 227 35.50 -28.03 -9.77
CA ILE A 227 36.26 -27.57 -8.59
C ILE A 227 36.14 -26.06 -8.44
N LEU A 228 36.35 -25.31 -9.52
CA LEU A 228 36.19 -23.86 -9.53
C LEU A 228 34.76 -23.43 -9.20
N ALA A 229 33.76 -24.11 -9.75
CA ALA A 229 32.36 -23.81 -9.47
C ALA A 229 32.01 -24.02 -8.00
N GLU A 230 32.48 -25.11 -7.39
CA GLU A 230 32.19 -25.43 -5.99
C GLU A 230 33.01 -24.55 -5.02
N ALA A 231 34.27 -24.23 -5.33
CA ALA A 231 35.06 -23.27 -4.56
C ALA A 231 34.40 -21.87 -4.57
N ARG A 232 33.96 -21.41 -5.74
CA ARG A 232 33.19 -20.16 -5.87
C ARG A 232 31.88 -20.22 -5.09
N ARG A 233 31.17 -21.35 -5.12
CA ARG A 233 29.91 -21.53 -4.38
C ARG A 233 30.13 -21.41 -2.86
N ALA A 234 31.11 -22.13 -2.32
CA ALA A 234 31.44 -22.09 -0.89
C ALA A 234 31.81 -20.66 -0.43
N VAL A 235 32.61 -19.97 -1.23
CA VAL A 235 33.00 -18.58 -0.96
C VAL A 235 31.81 -17.62 -1.08
N LEU A 236 30.94 -17.79 -2.06
CA LEU A 236 29.73 -16.96 -2.20
C LEU A 236 28.80 -17.13 -1.00
N GLU A 237 28.67 -18.35 -0.47
CA GLU A 237 27.91 -18.63 0.75
C GLU A 237 28.52 -17.91 1.96
N LEU A 238 29.84 -17.97 2.12
CA LEU A 238 30.57 -17.25 3.16
C LEU A 238 30.38 -15.72 3.04
N ILE A 239 30.58 -15.15 1.85
CA ILE A 239 30.36 -13.72 1.58
C ILE A 239 28.92 -13.31 1.96
N ASN A 240 27.93 -14.14 1.65
CA ASN A 240 26.53 -13.85 1.99
C ASN A 240 26.28 -13.85 3.49
N ARG A 241 26.89 -14.78 4.20
CA ARG A 241 26.80 -14.87 5.66
C ARG A 241 27.41 -13.64 6.32
N GLU A 242 28.65 -13.28 5.94
CA GLU A 242 29.35 -12.13 6.54
C GLU A 242 28.69 -10.80 6.17
N THR A 243 28.29 -10.60 4.90
CA THR A 243 27.53 -9.39 4.51
C THR A 243 26.19 -9.32 5.24
N GLY A 244 25.51 -10.44 5.49
CA GLY A 244 24.30 -10.50 6.31
C GLY A 244 24.53 -10.09 7.77
N TYR A 245 25.66 -10.51 8.37
CA TYR A 245 26.07 -10.08 9.70
C TYR A 245 26.29 -8.55 9.75
N HIS A 246 27.06 -8.02 8.81
CA HIS A 246 27.33 -6.57 8.72
C HIS A 246 26.05 -5.75 8.48
N GLN A 247 25.10 -6.27 7.69
CA GLN A 247 23.79 -5.64 7.51
C GLN A 247 23.07 -5.43 8.85
N LYS A 248 23.10 -6.45 9.71
CA LYS A 248 22.48 -6.39 11.04
C LYS A 248 23.21 -5.45 11.98
N VAL A 249 24.55 -5.47 11.98
CA VAL A 249 25.38 -4.56 12.80
C VAL A 249 25.12 -3.10 12.41
N LEU A 250 25.04 -2.81 11.11
CA LEU A 250 24.72 -1.49 10.60
C LEU A 250 23.31 -1.06 11.03
N ALA A 251 22.30 -1.95 10.88
CA ALA A 251 20.94 -1.66 11.32
C ALA A 251 20.88 -1.34 12.82
N SER A 252 21.58 -2.11 13.66
CA SER A 252 21.68 -1.85 15.10
C SER A 252 22.35 -0.50 15.40
N SER A 253 23.40 -0.16 14.66
CA SER A 253 24.11 1.12 14.78
C SER A 253 23.20 2.30 14.41
N ILE A 254 22.43 2.18 13.32
CA ILE A 254 21.41 3.16 12.91
C ILE A 254 20.35 3.34 14.00
N VAL A 255 19.83 2.24 14.57
CA VAL A 255 18.82 2.28 15.64
C VAL A 255 19.37 2.97 16.89
N SER A 256 20.62 2.70 17.25
CA SER A 256 21.26 3.35 18.40
C SER A 256 21.52 4.85 18.19
N ALA A 257 21.78 5.26 16.94
CA ALA A 257 21.95 6.65 16.54
C ALA A 257 20.63 7.41 16.42
N ALA A 258 19.51 6.72 16.24
CA ALA A 258 18.21 7.32 16.06
C ALA A 258 17.70 7.97 17.37
N PRO A 259 17.00 9.10 17.28
CA PRO A 259 16.44 9.78 18.44
C PRO A 259 15.31 8.94 19.06
N LYS A 260 15.39 8.70 20.37
CA LYS A 260 14.36 7.97 21.11
C LYS A 260 13.13 8.85 21.33
N LYS A 261 11.95 8.35 20.95
CA LYS A 261 10.68 8.97 21.33
C LYS A 261 10.31 8.51 22.75
N LEU A 262 9.97 9.47 23.61
CA LEU A 262 9.36 9.19 24.91
C LEU A 262 7.89 8.83 24.67
N ASP A 263 7.57 7.55 24.67
CA ASP A 263 6.18 7.11 24.78
C ASP A 263 5.77 7.23 26.26
N LEU A 264 4.79 8.08 26.56
CA LEU A 264 4.21 8.22 27.91
C LEU A 264 2.96 7.36 28.08
N GLY A 265 2.52 6.65 27.04
CA GLY A 265 1.33 5.80 27.06
C GLY A 265 1.41 4.68 28.09
N TRP A 266 2.60 4.18 28.41
CA TRP A 266 2.78 3.12 29.42
C TRP A 266 2.43 3.56 30.86
N LEU A 267 2.41 4.87 31.15
CA LEU A 267 2.04 5.38 32.48
C LEU A 267 0.62 4.96 32.87
N ARG A 268 -0.28 4.78 31.91
CA ARG A 268 -1.64 4.28 32.17
C ARG A 268 -1.63 2.86 32.75
N PHE A 269 -0.71 2.01 32.30
CA PHE A 269 -0.61 0.63 32.79
C PHE A 269 -0.06 0.59 34.22
N ILE A 270 0.82 1.52 34.60
CA ILE A 270 1.20 1.69 36.02
C ILE A 270 -0.02 2.13 36.82
N ALA A 271 -0.75 3.15 36.33
CA ALA A 271 -1.95 3.65 36.99
C ALA A 271 -3.02 2.57 37.18
N TYR A 272 -3.08 1.58 36.29
CA TYR A 272 -3.98 0.42 36.42
C TYR A 272 -3.42 -0.66 37.36
N SER A 273 -2.12 -0.95 37.28
CA SER A 273 -1.50 -2.07 38.00
C SER A 273 -1.30 -1.78 39.49
N VAL A 274 -0.90 -0.57 39.86
CA VAL A 274 -0.63 -0.20 41.26
C VAL A 274 -1.87 -0.38 42.16
N PRO A 275 -3.07 0.12 41.82
CA PRO A 275 -4.28 -0.11 42.61
C PRO A 275 -4.66 -1.59 42.72
N ILE A 276 -4.46 -2.38 41.65
CA ILE A 276 -4.74 -3.83 41.64
C ILE A 276 -3.81 -4.55 42.61
N VAL A 277 -2.50 -4.28 42.55
CA VAL A 277 -1.50 -4.87 43.46
C VAL A 277 -1.80 -4.48 44.91
N LEU A 278 -2.06 -3.20 45.19
CA LEU A 278 -2.41 -2.74 46.54
C LEU A 278 -3.67 -3.44 47.09
N MET A 279 -4.65 -3.76 46.24
CA MET A 279 -5.85 -4.50 46.63
C MET A 279 -5.59 -5.97 46.97
N VAL A 280 -4.67 -6.62 46.24
CA VAL A 280 -4.29 -8.02 46.48
C VAL A 280 -3.54 -8.14 47.81
N PHE A 281 -2.59 -7.24 48.08
CA PHE A 281 -1.72 -7.31 49.25
C PHE A 281 -2.30 -6.64 50.51
N ILE A 282 -3.15 -5.61 50.38
CA ILE A 282 -3.67 -4.86 51.53
C ILE A 282 -5.19 -5.06 51.67
N LYS A 283 -5.62 -5.93 52.60
CA LYS A 283 -7.04 -6.26 52.85
C LYS A 283 -7.94 -5.02 53.07
N ARG A 284 -7.40 -3.93 53.65
CA ARG A 284 -8.13 -2.66 53.88
C ARG A 284 -8.54 -1.99 52.57
N PHE A 285 -7.76 -2.14 51.49
CA PHE A 285 -8.05 -1.56 50.18
C PHE A 285 -9.18 -2.26 49.43
N ARG A 286 -9.58 -3.48 49.83
CA ARG A 286 -10.74 -4.18 49.23
C ARG A 286 -12.05 -3.40 49.40
N ARG A 287 -12.17 -2.54 50.42
CA ARG A 287 -13.32 -1.65 50.60
C ARG A 287 -13.45 -0.60 49.48
N PHE A 288 -12.35 -0.23 48.84
CA PHE A 288 -12.31 0.74 47.74
C PHE A 288 -12.52 0.10 46.36
N ALA A 289 -12.68 -1.22 46.26
CA ALA A 289 -12.88 -1.92 44.99
C ALA A 289 -14.07 -1.38 44.17
N LYS A 290 -15.12 -0.87 44.84
CA LYS A 290 -16.27 -0.25 44.18
C LYS A 290 -15.92 1.05 43.45
N TRP A 291 -14.91 1.78 43.92
CA TRP A 291 -14.42 3.04 43.36
C TRP A 291 -13.34 2.85 42.28
N MET A 292 -12.78 1.65 42.12
CA MET A 292 -11.73 1.40 41.12
C MET A 292 -12.20 1.61 39.69
N VAL A 293 -13.40 1.13 39.34
CA VAL A 293 -13.96 1.33 37.99
C VAL A 293 -14.11 2.83 37.70
N PHE A 294 -14.51 3.61 38.71
CA PHE A 294 -14.57 5.06 38.58
C PHE A 294 -13.18 5.67 38.38
N PHE A 295 -12.19 5.29 39.19
CA PHE A 295 -10.80 5.74 39.04
C PHE A 295 -10.21 5.42 37.66
N PHE A 296 -10.38 4.19 37.17
CA PHE A 296 -9.90 3.81 35.83
C PHE A 296 -10.56 4.62 34.73
N VAL A 297 -11.86 4.87 34.83
CA VAL A 297 -12.57 5.72 33.85
C VAL A 297 -12.09 7.17 33.90
N VAL A 298 -11.77 7.71 35.08
CA VAL A 298 -11.19 9.07 35.19
C VAL A 298 -9.79 9.12 34.56
N VAL A 299 -8.92 8.15 34.88
CA VAL A 299 -7.57 8.08 34.30
C VAL A 299 -7.64 7.93 32.79
N GLU A 300 -8.52 7.07 32.30
CA GLU A 300 -8.74 6.84 30.87
C GLU A 300 -9.27 8.11 30.18
N ALA A 301 -10.21 8.83 30.80
CA ALA A 301 -10.72 10.09 30.26
C ALA A 301 -9.64 11.17 30.17
N LEU A 302 -8.79 11.30 31.19
CA LEU A 302 -7.66 12.23 31.17
C LEU A 302 -6.62 11.84 30.11
N TYR A 303 -6.32 10.55 29.99
CA TYR A 303 -5.43 10.04 28.96
C TYR A 303 -5.96 10.34 27.56
N ILE A 304 -7.24 10.04 27.28
CA ILE A 304 -7.88 10.30 25.97
C ILE A 304 -7.85 11.80 25.63
N LEU A 305 -8.07 12.68 26.61
CA LEU A 305 -8.12 14.12 26.38
C LEU A 305 -6.74 14.72 26.12
N PHE A 306 -5.75 14.41 26.96
CA PHE A 306 -4.46 15.12 26.96
C PHE A 306 -3.35 14.39 26.19
N LEU A 307 -3.27 13.06 26.31
CA LEU A 307 -2.12 12.27 25.86
C LEU A 307 -2.41 11.46 24.60
N TYR A 308 -3.66 10.99 24.42
CA TYR A 308 -4.02 10.17 23.29
C TYR A 308 -3.96 10.96 21.98
N ASN A 309 -3.12 10.48 21.08
CA ASN A 309 -3.09 10.91 19.69
C ASN A 309 -3.66 9.78 18.81
N PRO A 310 -4.97 9.79 18.49
CA PRO A 310 -5.63 8.74 17.71
C PRO A 310 -4.99 8.53 16.33
N MET A 311 -4.36 9.57 15.80
CA MET A 311 -3.82 9.58 14.44
C MET A 311 -2.33 9.20 14.40
N GLY A 312 -1.65 9.24 15.54
CA GLY A 312 -0.22 8.95 15.64
C GLY A 312 0.10 7.62 16.31
N SER A 313 -0.70 7.17 17.28
CA SER A 313 -0.42 5.93 18.03
C SER A 313 -1.18 4.73 17.46
N VAL A 314 -0.47 3.95 16.64
CA VAL A 314 -1.00 2.70 16.05
C VAL A 314 -1.51 1.75 17.13
N ILE A 315 -0.73 1.56 18.19
CA ILE A 315 -1.02 0.58 19.25
C ILE A 315 -2.29 0.99 20.00
N ASP A 316 -2.41 2.25 20.37
CA ASP A 316 -3.58 2.74 21.11
C ASP A 316 -4.84 2.65 20.27
N SER A 317 -4.78 3.06 19.00
CA SER A 317 -5.90 2.97 18.08
C SER A 317 -6.34 1.52 17.86
N TYR A 318 -5.40 0.55 17.79
CA TYR A 318 -5.76 -0.87 17.78
C TYR A 318 -6.41 -1.34 19.08
N ILE A 319 -5.89 -0.92 20.24
CA ILE A 319 -6.47 -1.28 21.54
C ILE A 319 -7.92 -0.79 21.60
N TYR A 320 -8.20 0.46 21.25
CA TYR A 320 -9.57 0.98 21.25
C TYR A 320 -10.46 0.32 20.19
N ALA A 321 -9.94 0.05 18.99
CA ALA A 321 -10.71 -0.61 17.94
C ALA A 321 -11.13 -2.03 18.35
N ILE A 322 -10.22 -2.83 18.93
CA ILE A 322 -10.48 -4.22 19.34
C ILE A 322 -11.34 -4.28 20.61
N THR A 323 -11.24 -3.28 21.50
CA THR A 323 -11.98 -3.30 22.77
C THR A 323 -13.31 -2.54 22.71
N VAL A 324 -13.31 -1.29 22.26
CA VAL A 324 -14.48 -0.41 22.33
C VAL A 324 -15.52 -0.77 21.27
N ILE A 325 -15.12 -1.04 20.03
CA ILE A 325 -16.09 -1.31 18.94
C ILE A 325 -16.89 -2.59 19.22
N PRO A 326 -16.28 -3.77 19.50
CA PRO A 326 -17.06 -4.97 19.79
C PRO A 326 -17.90 -4.84 21.06
N THR A 327 -17.37 -4.19 22.10
CA THR A 327 -18.11 -3.95 23.34
C THR A 327 -19.29 -3.01 23.11
N PHE A 328 -19.14 -2.00 22.25
CA PHE A 328 -20.22 -1.09 21.86
C PHE A 328 -21.32 -1.82 21.08
N VAL A 329 -20.95 -2.68 20.13
CA VAL A 329 -21.91 -3.51 19.38
C VAL A 329 -22.66 -4.43 20.34
N PHE A 330 -21.95 -5.13 21.22
CA PHE A 330 -22.57 -5.99 22.23
C PHE A 330 -23.49 -5.21 23.17
N ALA A 331 -23.06 -4.04 23.66
CA ALA A 331 -23.88 -3.16 24.50
C ALA A 331 -25.14 -2.66 23.77
N SER A 332 -25.02 -2.34 22.47
CA SER A 332 -26.15 -1.92 21.64
C SER A 332 -27.17 -3.05 21.45
N LEU A 333 -26.71 -4.27 21.16
CA LEU A 333 -27.58 -5.46 21.08
C LEU A 333 -28.24 -5.76 22.43
N LEU A 334 -27.48 -5.67 23.52
CA LEU A 334 -27.97 -5.89 24.87
C LEU A 334 -29.04 -4.85 25.23
N PHE A 335 -28.85 -3.59 24.85
CA PHE A 335 -29.86 -2.54 24.99
C PHE A 335 -31.14 -2.88 24.23
N ILE A 336 -31.05 -3.32 22.97
CA ILE A 336 -32.23 -3.73 22.17
C ILE A 336 -32.98 -4.89 22.85
N VAL A 337 -32.26 -5.92 23.33
CA VAL A 337 -32.88 -7.05 24.04
C VAL A 337 -33.58 -6.59 25.33
N ARG A 338 -32.97 -5.67 26.09
CA ARG A 338 -33.59 -5.11 27.30
C ARG A 338 -34.79 -4.24 26.98
N LEU A 339 -34.75 -3.51 25.87
CA LEU A 339 -35.86 -2.67 25.39
C LEU A 339 -37.07 -3.54 25.04
N LEU A 340 -36.88 -4.61 24.26
CA LEU A 340 -37.92 -5.56 23.88
C LEU A 340 -38.54 -6.28 25.09
N LYS A 341 -37.73 -6.60 26.10
CA LYS A 341 -38.18 -7.22 27.36
C LYS A 341 -38.82 -6.24 28.35
N GLY A 342 -38.97 -4.96 27.99
CA GLY A 342 -39.52 -3.93 28.89
C GLY A 342 -38.64 -3.63 30.11
N LYS A 343 -37.37 -4.07 30.13
CA LYS A 343 -36.46 -3.98 31.28
C LYS A 343 -35.69 -2.65 31.38
N VAL A 344 -35.98 -1.69 30.51
CA VAL A 344 -35.38 -0.34 30.55
C VAL A 344 -36.41 0.64 31.13
N PRO A 345 -36.26 1.07 32.39
CA PRO A 345 -37.21 1.99 33.01
C PRO A 345 -36.99 3.44 32.55
N GLY A 346 -38.08 4.14 32.21
CA GLY A 346 -38.07 5.58 31.92
C GLY A 346 -37.84 5.95 30.44
N LEU A 347 -38.71 6.84 29.92
CA LEU A 347 -38.65 7.31 28.53
C LEU A 347 -37.34 8.06 28.20
N LEU A 348 -36.82 8.82 29.16
CA LEU A 348 -35.60 9.63 29.01
C LEU A 348 -34.35 8.74 28.85
N GLU A 349 -34.29 7.60 29.55
CA GLU A 349 -33.19 6.63 29.39
C GLU A 349 -33.23 5.94 28.01
N LYS A 350 -34.43 5.50 27.58
CA LYS A 350 -34.62 4.88 26.26
C LYS A 350 -34.19 5.81 25.14
N THR A 351 -34.64 7.06 25.18
CA THR A 351 -34.32 8.08 24.18
C THR A 351 -32.84 8.43 24.17
N THR A 352 -32.22 8.64 25.34
CA THR A 352 -30.80 9.00 25.41
C THR A 352 -29.89 7.88 24.89
N LEU A 353 -30.16 6.62 25.24
CA LEU A 353 -29.39 5.48 24.72
C LEU A 353 -29.58 5.30 23.21
N PHE A 354 -30.80 5.44 22.72
CA PHE A 354 -31.07 5.39 21.27
C PHE A 354 -30.34 6.50 20.52
N LEU A 355 -30.42 7.74 21.01
CA LEU A 355 -29.71 8.90 20.44
C LEU A 355 -28.19 8.74 20.52
N GLY A 356 -27.67 8.20 21.63
CA GLY A 356 -26.24 7.90 21.78
C GLY A 356 -25.75 6.87 20.76
N ILE A 357 -26.49 5.77 20.58
CA ILE A 357 -26.16 4.75 19.56
C ILE A 357 -26.22 5.36 18.16
N ALA A 358 -27.30 6.08 17.84
CA ALA A 358 -27.45 6.74 16.55
C ALA A 358 -26.33 7.76 16.28
N ALA A 359 -25.96 8.57 17.26
CA ALA A 359 -24.89 9.54 17.15
C ALA A 359 -23.52 8.88 16.92
N VAL A 360 -23.21 7.77 17.59
CA VAL A 360 -21.97 7.02 17.33
C VAL A 360 -21.95 6.51 15.88
N LEU A 361 -23.05 5.93 15.40
CA LEU A 361 -23.15 5.45 14.01
C LEU A 361 -23.04 6.59 12.99
N LEU A 362 -23.72 7.72 13.25
CA LEU A 362 -23.63 8.92 12.41
C LEU A 362 -22.21 9.50 12.39
N GLY A 363 -21.45 9.39 13.47
CA GLY A 363 -20.05 9.85 13.53
C GLY A 363 -19.12 9.16 12.53
N PHE A 364 -19.47 7.97 12.04
CA PHE A 364 -18.72 7.30 10.97
C PHE A 364 -19.19 7.67 9.55
N GLY A 365 -20.43 8.14 9.39
CA GLY A 365 -21.03 8.45 8.09
C GLY A 365 -21.04 9.93 7.71
N VAL A 366 -21.14 10.83 8.69
CA VAL A 366 -21.37 12.27 8.45
C VAL A 366 -20.04 13.00 8.20
N SER A 367 -20.04 13.86 7.18
CA SER A 367 -18.97 14.82 6.91
C SER A 367 -19.05 16.01 7.86
N ALA A 368 -18.00 16.23 8.64
CA ALA A 368 -17.84 17.43 9.46
C ALA A 368 -17.43 18.65 8.62
N TYR A 369 -16.72 18.41 7.51
CA TYR A 369 -16.36 19.45 6.57
C TYR A 369 -16.72 19.07 5.14
N ARG A 370 -17.22 20.05 4.39
CA ARG A 370 -17.53 19.97 2.96
C ARG A 370 -17.05 21.25 2.28
N ASP A 371 -16.71 21.15 1.00
CA ASP A 371 -16.37 22.31 0.16
C ASP A 371 -15.27 23.22 0.75
N ILE A 372 -14.21 22.63 1.32
CA ILE A 372 -13.03 23.35 1.81
C ILE A 372 -12.16 23.72 0.59
N PRO A 373 -12.00 25.01 0.23
CA PRO A 373 -11.21 25.39 -0.93
C PRO A 373 -9.76 24.92 -0.84
N GLU A 374 -9.14 25.03 0.34
CA GLU A 374 -7.70 24.80 0.55
C GLU A 374 -7.25 23.34 0.31
N ILE A 375 -8.18 22.38 0.30
CA ILE A 375 -7.86 20.97 0.04
C ILE A 375 -8.17 20.54 -1.39
N ARG A 376 -8.65 21.43 -2.26
CA ARG A 376 -8.84 21.15 -3.69
C ARG A 376 -7.52 20.81 -4.38
N MET A 377 -7.57 19.95 -5.40
CA MET A 377 -6.37 19.40 -6.05
C MET A 377 -5.53 20.53 -6.67
N GLU A 378 -6.20 21.56 -7.20
CA GLU A 378 -5.62 22.77 -7.77
C GLU A 378 -4.70 23.54 -6.81
N ASN A 379 -4.94 23.43 -5.50
CA ASN A 379 -4.16 24.15 -4.49
C ASN A 379 -2.86 23.43 -4.09
N PHE A 380 -2.64 22.20 -4.58
CA PHE A 380 -1.40 21.45 -4.37
C PHE A 380 -0.54 21.48 -5.64
N GLY A 381 0.10 22.63 -5.92
CA GLY A 381 0.86 22.84 -7.16
C GLY A 381 2.00 21.83 -7.42
N SER A 382 2.56 21.25 -6.35
CA SER A 382 3.59 20.21 -6.41
C SER A 382 3.07 18.82 -6.74
N PHE A 383 1.76 18.60 -6.65
CA PHE A 383 1.18 17.26 -6.67
C PHE A 383 1.33 16.58 -8.03
N HIS A 384 1.08 17.27 -9.14
CA HIS A 384 1.23 16.70 -10.50
C HIS A 384 2.65 16.23 -10.80
N GLY A 385 3.66 16.87 -10.19
CA GLY A 385 5.05 16.48 -10.28
C GLY A 385 5.48 15.37 -9.32
N SER A 386 4.60 14.89 -8.44
CA SER A 386 4.88 13.90 -7.39
C SER A 386 4.92 12.46 -7.91
N VAL A 387 5.70 11.59 -7.25
CA VAL A 387 5.59 10.13 -7.43
C VAL A 387 4.18 9.61 -7.14
N TYR A 388 3.49 10.25 -6.20
CA TYR A 388 2.18 9.81 -5.72
C TYR A 388 1.04 10.19 -6.66
N TYR A 389 1.24 11.17 -7.55
CA TYR A 389 0.30 11.42 -8.64
C TYR A 389 0.31 10.27 -9.65
N GLY A 390 1.48 9.72 -9.98
CA GLY A 390 1.59 8.50 -10.77
C GLY A 390 0.83 7.32 -10.14
N MET A 391 0.93 7.17 -8.80
CA MET A 391 0.17 6.16 -8.07
C MET A 391 -1.34 6.41 -8.09
N LEU A 392 -1.78 7.67 -8.00
CA LEU A 392 -3.20 8.03 -8.13
C LEU A 392 -3.73 7.59 -9.50
N LYS A 393 -3.01 7.91 -10.58
CA LYS A 393 -3.39 7.50 -11.94
C LYS A 393 -3.51 5.99 -12.06
N GLU A 394 -2.57 5.26 -11.48
CA GLU A 394 -2.55 3.79 -11.49
C GLU A 394 -3.73 3.20 -10.71
N ASP A 395 -4.09 3.77 -9.56
CA ASP A 395 -5.25 3.36 -8.79
C ASP A 395 -6.58 3.72 -9.47
N VAL A 396 -6.64 4.86 -10.17
CA VAL A 396 -7.89 5.39 -10.72
C VAL A 396 -8.18 4.86 -12.11
N TYR A 397 -7.24 4.91 -13.08
CA TYR A 397 -7.55 4.61 -14.49
C TYR A 397 -6.45 3.92 -15.33
N THR A 398 -5.20 3.79 -14.87
CA THR A 398 -4.12 3.17 -15.67
C THR A 398 -3.70 1.77 -15.21
N GLY A 399 -3.87 1.42 -13.93
CA GLY A 399 -3.45 0.12 -13.38
C GLY A 399 -4.42 -1.01 -13.69
N ASP A 400 -3.94 -2.26 -13.69
CA ASP A 400 -4.76 -3.43 -14.06
C ASP A 400 -5.92 -3.73 -13.10
N VAL A 401 -5.82 -3.22 -11.87
CA VAL A 401 -6.85 -3.33 -10.83
C VAL A 401 -7.73 -2.08 -10.71
N SER A 402 -7.52 -1.06 -11.55
CA SER A 402 -8.36 0.14 -11.57
C SER A 402 -9.78 -0.22 -12.04
N PRO A 403 -10.85 0.27 -11.37
CA PRO A 403 -12.23 0.07 -11.79
C PRO A 403 -12.47 0.56 -13.23
N LEU A 404 -12.08 1.81 -13.51
CA LEU A 404 -12.26 2.41 -14.83
C LEU A 404 -11.58 1.61 -15.93
N LYS A 405 -10.33 1.17 -15.71
CA LYS A 405 -9.62 0.35 -16.71
C LYS A 405 -10.31 -0.99 -16.93
N GLN A 406 -10.78 -1.64 -15.86
CA GLN A 406 -11.50 -2.91 -15.97
C GLN A 406 -12.78 -2.76 -16.77
N THR A 407 -13.57 -1.71 -16.50
CA THR A 407 -14.79 -1.42 -17.26
C THR A 407 -14.49 -1.10 -18.72
N VAL A 408 -13.43 -0.33 -19.01
CA VAL A 408 -13.01 -0.06 -20.40
C VAL A 408 -12.56 -1.34 -21.12
N VAL A 409 -11.82 -2.22 -20.46
CA VAL A 409 -11.39 -3.51 -21.02
C VAL A 409 -12.59 -4.45 -21.25
N GLU A 410 -13.52 -4.53 -20.29
CA GLU A 410 -14.77 -5.28 -20.44
C GLU A 410 -15.58 -4.78 -21.62
N LEU A 411 -15.77 -3.46 -21.72
CA LEU A 411 -16.49 -2.83 -22.81
C LEU A 411 -15.86 -3.16 -24.17
N ASN A 412 -14.54 -2.99 -24.30
CA ASN A 412 -13.80 -3.36 -25.51
C ASN A 412 -13.96 -4.83 -25.87
N SER A 413 -13.94 -5.74 -24.87
CA SER A 413 -14.17 -7.16 -25.08
C SER A 413 -15.59 -7.46 -25.57
N LEU A 414 -16.61 -6.87 -24.94
CA LEU A 414 -18.01 -7.04 -25.32
C LEU A 414 -18.30 -6.53 -26.73
N VAL A 415 -17.81 -5.34 -27.08
CA VAL A 415 -17.92 -4.78 -28.44
C VAL A 415 -17.22 -5.68 -29.44
N SER A 416 -16.00 -6.14 -29.14
CA SER A 416 -15.26 -7.04 -30.05
C SER A 416 -16.01 -8.36 -30.26
N LYS A 417 -16.60 -8.92 -29.20
CA LYS A 417 -17.39 -10.16 -29.29
C LYS A 417 -18.63 -9.98 -30.16
N GLU A 418 -19.32 -8.85 -30.04
CA GLU A 418 -20.49 -8.55 -30.87
C GLU A 418 -20.12 -8.42 -32.35
N VAL A 419 -19.04 -7.68 -32.65
CA VAL A 419 -18.56 -7.51 -34.03
C VAL A 419 -18.11 -8.85 -34.61
N ASN A 420 -17.29 -9.61 -33.89
CA ASN A 420 -16.77 -10.89 -34.36
C ASN A 420 -17.89 -11.90 -34.63
N GLN A 421 -18.90 -11.96 -33.76
CA GLN A 421 -20.03 -12.84 -33.99
C GLN A 421 -20.91 -12.38 -35.15
N THR A 422 -21.10 -11.07 -35.33
CA THR A 422 -21.82 -10.54 -36.49
C THR A 422 -21.10 -10.94 -37.80
N GLN A 423 -19.77 -10.82 -37.83
CA GLN A 423 -18.97 -11.24 -38.97
C GLN A 423 -19.02 -12.76 -39.20
N ASP A 424 -18.98 -13.57 -38.13
CA ASP A 424 -19.09 -15.03 -38.22
C ASP A 424 -20.47 -15.48 -38.70
N THR A 425 -21.55 -14.87 -38.20
CA THR A 425 -22.91 -15.11 -38.70
C THR A 425 -23.02 -14.74 -40.18
N MET A 426 -22.47 -13.60 -40.60
CA MET A 426 -22.46 -13.23 -42.03
C MET A 426 -21.67 -14.23 -42.88
N ARG A 427 -20.55 -14.76 -42.38
CA ARG A 427 -19.79 -15.81 -43.05
C ARG A 427 -20.59 -17.10 -43.16
N LYS A 428 -21.28 -17.51 -42.10
CA LYS A 428 -22.18 -18.69 -42.12
C LYS A 428 -23.32 -18.52 -43.11
N LEU A 429 -23.92 -17.33 -43.20
CA LEU A 429 -24.93 -17.00 -44.22
C LEU A 429 -24.37 -17.14 -45.64
N MET A 430 -23.17 -16.62 -45.90
CA MET A 430 -22.52 -16.77 -47.22
C MET A 430 -22.18 -18.23 -47.54
N ASN A 431 -21.70 -19.00 -46.56
CA ASN A 431 -21.43 -20.43 -46.73
C ASN A 431 -22.70 -21.22 -47.00
N PHE A 432 -23.79 -20.91 -46.31
CA PHE A 432 -25.11 -21.49 -46.56
C PHE A 432 -25.57 -21.21 -48.00
N LEU A 433 -25.46 -19.96 -48.46
CA LEU A 433 -25.78 -19.61 -49.86
C LEU A 433 -24.89 -20.35 -50.86
N ASP A 434 -23.59 -20.53 -50.58
CA ASP A 434 -22.71 -21.32 -51.45
C ASP A 434 -23.03 -22.83 -51.42
N SER A 435 -23.50 -23.37 -50.28
CA SER A 435 -24.02 -24.75 -50.18
C SER A 435 -25.21 -24.93 -51.11
N LEU A 436 -26.22 -24.07 -50.97
CA LEU A 436 -27.40 -24.06 -51.84
C LEU A 436 -27.03 -23.96 -53.33
N ARG A 437 -26.02 -23.15 -53.67
CA ARG A 437 -25.51 -23.05 -55.05
C ARG A 437 -24.92 -24.37 -55.54
N LYS A 438 -24.09 -25.03 -54.71
CA LYS A 438 -23.45 -26.32 -55.03
C LYS A 438 -24.46 -27.45 -55.16
N GLU A 439 -25.51 -27.44 -54.36
CA GLU A 439 -26.61 -28.41 -54.43
C GLU A 439 -27.58 -28.15 -55.58
N GLY A 440 -27.39 -27.06 -56.34
CA GLY A 440 -28.19 -26.76 -57.53
C GLY A 440 -29.50 -26.03 -57.23
N ALA A 441 -29.66 -25.43 -56.05
CA ALA A 441 -30.81 -24.57 -55.73
C ALA A 441 -30.83 -23.31 -56.61
N PHE A 442 -29.66 -22.74 -56.92
CA PHE A 442 -29.53 -21.64 -57.89
C PHE A 442 -28.19 -21.71 -58.63
N SER A 443 -28.14 -21.13 -59.82
CA SER A 443 -26.96 -21.16 -60.70
C SER A 443 -26.01 -19.97 -60.46
N LYS A 444 -26.57 -18.76 -60.37
CA LYS A 444 -25.84 -17.50 -60.13
C LYS A 444 -26.70 -16.53 -59.33
N ILE A 445 -26.05 -15.61 -58.62
CA ILE A 445 -26.68 -14.46 -57.99
C ILE A 445 -26.37 -13.24 -58.85
N ASN A 446 -27.40 -12.56 -59.34
CA ASN A 446 -27.25 -11.30 -60.07
C ASN A 446 -27.42 -10.15 -59.10
N VAL A 447 -26.44 -9.25 -59.08
CA VAL A 447 -26.46 -8.04 -58.26
C VAL A 447 -26.69 -6.86 -59.20
N THR A 448 -27.83 -6.19 -59.05
CA THR A 448 -28.11 -4.92 -59.71
C THR A 448 -28.07 -3.79 -58.66
N PRO A 449 -27.99 -2.50 -59.07
CA PRO A 449 -28.03 -1.38 -58.12
C PRO A 449 -29.28 -1.34 -57.24
N LEU A 450 -30.37 -2.00 -57.65
CA LEU A 450 -31.67 -1.95 -56.98
C LEU A 450 -32.04 -3.27 -56.29
N THR A 451 -31.58 -4.42 -56.79
CA THR A 451 -31.97 -5.73 -56.29
C THR A 451 -30.88 -6.78 -56.44
N ILE A 452 -30.90 -7.74 -55.50
CA ILE A 452 -30.14 -8.99 -55.57
C ILE A 452 -31.14 -10.10 -55.84
N PHE A 453 -30.98 -10.86 -56.92
CA PHE A 453 -31.87 -11.98 -57.23
C PHE A 453 -31.10 -13.21 -57.76
N PRO A 454 -31.48 -14.43 -57.33
CA PRO A 454 -30.89 -15.66 -57.83
C PRO A 454 -31.48 -16.07 -59.19
N THR A 455 -30.67 -16.70 -60.04
CA THR A 455 -31.12 -17.38 -61.27
C THR A 455 -31.31 -18.86 -61.00
N PHE A 456 -32.55 -19.33 -61.08
CA PHE A 456 -32.91 -20.73 -60.86
C PHE A 456 -32.67 -21.57 -62.13
N PRO A 457 -32.09 -22.78 -62.02
CA PRO A 457 -32.01 -23.71 -63.15
C PRO A 457 -33.39 -24.24 -63.53
N SER A 458 -33.60 -24.55 -64.82
CA SER A 458 -34.89 -25.06 -65.31
C SER A 458 -35.27 -26.45 -64.76
N TYR A 459 -34.26 -27.27 -64.42
CA TYR A 459 -34.42 -28.59 -63.80
C TYR A 459 -33.28 -28.80 -62.79
N SER A 460 -33.62 -29.11 -61.54
CA SER A 460 -32.65 -29.42 -60.48
C SER A 460 -33.26 -30.40 -59.47
N SER A 461 -32.48 -31.42 -59.10
CA SER A 461 -32.89 -32.42 -58.10
C SER A 461 -33.12 -31.80 -56.72
N PHE A 462 -32.58 -30.60 -56.47
CA PHE A 462 -32.80 -29.87 -55.23
C PHE A 462 -34.30 -29.59 -54.97
N PHE A 463 -35.05 -29.24 -56.02
CA PHE A 463 -36.47 -28.89 -55.93
C PHE A 463 -37.41 -30.09 -56.04
N GLU A 464 -36.89 -31.31 -56.22
CA GLU A 464 -37.71 -32.50 -56.22
C GLU A 464 -38.38 -32.70 -54.86
N ILE A 465 -39.65 -33.13 -54.87
CA ILE A 465 -40.42 -33.32 -53.64
C ILE A 465 -39.78 -34.36 -52.70
N GLN A 466 -39.02 -35.31 -53.26
CA GLN A 466 -38.28 -36.33 -52.51
C GLN A 466 -37.13 -35.73 -51.69
N ASN A 467 -36.55 -34.61 -52.14
CA ASN A 467 -35.50 -33.87 -51.43
C ASN A 467 -36.05 -32.93 -50.33
N SER A 468 -37.38 -32.95 -50.11
CA SER A 468 -38.05 -32.10 -49.11
C SER A 468 -37.52 -32.19 -47.68
N PRO A 469 -37.18 -33.37 -47.16
CA PRO A 469 -36.55 -33.47 -45.83
C PRO A 469 -35.21 -32.73 -45.75
N HIS A 470 -34.36 -32.86 -46.78
CA HIS A 470 -33.00 -32.29 -46.80
C HIS A 470 -33.01 -30.76 -46.83
N TYR A 471 -33.74 -30.14 -47.77
CA TYR A 471 -33.80 -28.68 -47.78
C TYR A 471 -34.50 -28.12 -46.53
N ARG A 472 -35.48 -28.84 -45.94
CA ARG A 472 -36.08 -28.42 -44.66
C ARG A 472 -35.07 -28.41 -43.52
N GLU A 473 -34.18 -29.40 -43.47
CA GLU A 473 -33.11 -29.49 -42.48
C GLU A 473 -32.11 -28.32 -42.64
N GLU A 474 -31.61 -28.08 -43.86
CA GLU A 474 -30.68 -26.97 -44.13
C GLU A 474 -31.26 -25.59 -43.74
N PHE A 475 -32.52 -25.32 -44.09
CA PHE A 475 -33.18 -24.07 -43.71
C PHE A 475 -33.48 -24.00 -42.20
N SER A 476 -33.74 -25.14 -41.55
CA SER A 476 -33.91 -25.21 -40.08
C SER A 476 -32.61 -24.86 -39.34
N ASP A 477 -31.47 -25.36 -39.83
CA ASP A 477 -30.15 -25.03 -39.28
C ASP A 477 -29.82 -23.54 -39.41
N LEU A 478 -30.16 -22.93 -40.56
CA LEU A 478 -30.05 -21.49 -40.76
C LEU A 478 -30.88 -20.70 -39.72
N VAL A 479 -32.14 -21.11 -39.51
CA VAL A 479 -33.02 -20.49 -38.51
C VAL A 479 -32.43 -20.61 -37.11
N SER A 480 -31.84 -21.75 -36.76
CA SER A 480 -31.14 -21.95 -35.49
C SER A 480 -29.97 -20.97 -35.31
N ILE A 481 -29.13 -20.81 -36.34
CA ILE A 481 -28.00 -19.86 -36.33
C ILE A 481 -28.49 -18.41 -36.12
N LEU A 482 -29.53 -18.00 -36.82
CA LEU A 482 -30.10 -16.65 -36.73
C LEU A 482 -30.78 -16.38 -35.38
N ASN A 483 -31.50 -17.37 -34.85
CA ASN A 483 -32.12 -17.29 -33.53
C ASN A 483 -31.06 -17.18 -32.43
N ASN A 484 -29.99 -17.99 -32.50
CA ASN A 484 -28.87 -17.93 -31.57
C ASN A 484 -28.16 -16.58 -31.64
N PHE A 485 -27.87 -16.07 -32.84
CA PHE A 485 -27.29 -14.74 -33.03
C PHE A 485 -28.16 -13.66 -32.39
N THR A 486 -29.47 -13.66 -32.68
CA THR A 486 -30.40 -12.64 -32.17
C THR A 486 -30.51 -12.68 -30.65
N ALA A 487 -30.61 -13.88 -30.06
CA ALA A 487 -30.68 -14.06 -28.62
C ALA A 487 -29.39 -13.57 -27.94
N GLU A 488 -28.22 -13.98 -28.44
CA GLU A 488 -26.94 -13.60 -27.86
C GLU A 488 -26.59 -12.12 -28.07
N SER A 489 -26.89 -11.55 -29.24
CA SER A 489 -26.72 -10.12 -29.53
C SER A 489 -27.58 -9.28 -28.56
N LYS A 490 -28.84 -9.67 -28.31
CA LYS A 490 -29.70 -9.00 -27.33
C LYS A 490 -29.14 -9.05 -25.91
N ILE A 491 -28.51 -10.17 -25.52
CA ILE A 491 -27.84 -10.30 -24.22
C ILE A 491 -26.62 -9.40 -24.15
N ARG A 492 -25.75 -9.43 -25.17
CA ARG A 492 -24.54 -8.60 -25.23
C ARG A 492 -24.83 -7.12 -25.29
N TYR A 493 -25.83 -6.70 -26.06
CA TYR A 493 -26.25 -5.30 -26.11
C TYR A 493 -26.66 -4.79 -24.73
N LYS A 494 -27.39 -5.59 -23.95
CA LYS A 494 -27.70 -5.27 -22.54
C LYS A 494 -26.45 -5.19 -21.68
N GLN A 495 -25.47 -6.07 -21.88
CA GLN A 495 -24.20 -6.06 -21.14
C GLN A 495 -23.36 -4.81 -21.49
N ILE A 496 -23.27 -4.46 -22.78
CA ILE A 496 -22.60 -3.24 -23.26
C ILE A 496 -23.22 -2.01 -22.62
N ASN A 497 -24.56 -1.86 -22.68
CA ASN A 497 -25.23 -0.70 -22.07
C ASN A 497 -25.05 -0.64 -20.55
N ARG A 498 -24.95 -1.79 -19.87
CA ARG A 498 -24.62 -1.82 -18.44
C ARG A 498 -23.19 -1.34 -18.20
N ALA A 499 -22.22 -1.83 -18.97
CA ALA A 499 -20.82 -1.43 -18.85
C ALA A 499 -20.63 0.08 -19.13
N VAL A 500 -21.34 0.63 -20.13
CA VAL A 500 -21.35 2.08 -20.41
C VAL A 500 -21.88 2.88 -19.22
N LYS A 501 -23.03 2.49 -18.66
CA LYS A 501 -23.57 3.15 -17.46
C LYS A 501 -22.67 3.02 -16.24
N THR A 502 -21.99 1.88 -16.09
CA THR A 502 -20.98 1.70 -15.03
C THR A 502 -19.82 2.68 -15.24
N LEU A 503 -19.30 2.80 -16.46
CA LEU A 503 -18.24 3.73 -16.79
C LEU A 503 -18.65 5.19 -16.52
N GLU A 504 -19.85 5.59 -16.95
CA GLU A 504 -20.40 6.91 -16.66
C GLU A 504 -20.47 7.18 -15.15
N LYS A 505 -20.99 6.22 -14.38
CA LYS A 505 -21.10 6.35 -12.93
C LYS A 505 -19.73 6.48 -12.26
N GLU A 506 -18.78 5.64 -12.62
CA GLU A 506 -17.41 5.72 -12.08
C GLU A 506 -16.75 7.05 -12.43
N LEU A 507 -16.99 7.58 -13.63
CA LEU A 507 -16.50 8.90 -14.02
C LEU A 507 -17.20 10.03 -13.27
N GLN A 508 -18.50 9.94 -13.00
CA GLN A 508 -19.23 10.89 -12.16
C GLN A 508 -18.70 10.92 -10.72
N ASP A 509 -18.22 9.78 -10.21
CA ASP A 509 -17.61 9.70 -8.87
C ASP A 509 -16.18 10.29 -8.85
N VAL A 510 -15.46 10.28 -9.98
CA VAL A 510 -14.04 10.68 -10.08
C VAL A 510 -13.84 12.13 -10.53
N ILE A 511 -14.50 12.54 -11.62
CA ILE A 511 -14.30 13.84 -12.31
C ILE A 511 -14.45 15.05 -11.36
N PRO A 512 -15.45 15.12 -10.46
CA PRO A 512 -15.65 16.29 -9.61
C PRO A 512 -14.42 16.64 -8.77
N TYR A 513 -13.67 15.65 -8.29
CA TYR A 513 -12.51 15.85 -7.42
C TYR A 513 -11.21 16.17 -8.18
N GLY A 514 -11.14 15.85 -9.46
CA GLY A 514 -9.99 16.16 -10.31
C GLY A 514 -9.92 17.64 -10.64
N ASP A 515 -8.72 18.19 -10.77
CA ASP A 515 -8.51 19.48 -11.42
C ASP A 515 -8.45 19.34 -12.95
N GLU A 516 -8.26 20.46 -13.65
CA GLU A 516 -8.25 20.48 -15.12
C GLU A 516 -7.21 19.53 -15.72
N THR A 517 -6.01 19.48 -15.13
CA THR A 517 -4.92 18.63 -15.60
C THR A 517 -5.27 17.15 -15.45
N PHE A 518 -5.74 16.75 -14.26
CA PHE A 518 -6.13 15.37 -14.01
C PHE A 518 -7.31 14.93 -14.89
N ARG A 519 -8.34 15.78 -15.03
CA ARG A 519 -9.51 15.50 -15.87
C ARG A 519 -9.14 15.30 -17.33
N LYS A 520 -8.22 16.12 -17.85
CA LYS A 520 -7.71 15.99 -19.22
C LYS A 520 -6.94 14.68 -19.40
N GLU A 521 -5.98 14.38 -18.52
CA GLU A 521 -5.19 13.14 -18.60
C GLU A 521 -6.07 11.88 -18.47
N LEU A 522 -7.09 11.92 -17.63
CA LEU A 522 -8.09 10.86 -17.46
C LEU A 522 -8.86 10.62 -18.76
N MET A 523 -9.45 11.66 -19.33
CA MET A 523 -10.26 11.54 -20.55
C MET A 523 -9.44 11.17 -21.78
N ASP A 524 -8.19 11.65 -21.87
CA ASP A 524 -7.25 11.27 -22.92
C ASP A 524 -6.87 9.79 -22.79
N SER A 525 -6.67 9.29 -21.56
CA SER A 525 -6.40 7.87 -21.33
C SER A 525 -7.56 6.99 -21.74
N ILE A 526 -8.79 7.34 -21.34
CA ILE A 526 -10.00 6.57 -21.71
C ILE A 526 -10.20 6.57 -23.23
N ASN A 527 -10.04 7.73 -23.87
CA ASN A 527 -10.09 7.82 -25.32
C ASN A 527 -9.08 6.89 -25.98
N SER A 528 -7.81 6.95 -25.55
CA SER A 528 -6.73 6.12 -26.10
C SER A 528 -6.96 4.62 -25.93
N GLN A 529 -7.68 4.20 -24.88
CA GLN A 529 -7.99 2.80 -24.60
C GLN A 529 -9.20 2.32 -25.39
N LEU A 530 -10.25 3.13 -25.52
CA LEU A 530 -11.45 2.80 -26.30
C LEU A 530 -11.20 2.91 -27.82
N SER A 531 -10.34 3.83 -28.25
CA SER A 531 -10.04 4.04 -29.67
C SER A 531 -9.19 2.92 -30.29
N ARG A 532 -8.58 2.05 -29.48
CA ARG A 532 -7.85 0.85 -29.96
C ARG A 532 -8.74 -0.07 -30.78
N ASN A 533 -10.03 -0.12 -30.45
CA ASN A 533 -11.03 -0.81 -31.24
C ASN A 533 -11.89 0.24 -31.97
N ARG A 534 -11.88 0.19 -33.31
CA ARG A 534 -12.62 1.15 -34.14
C ARG A 534 -14.11 1.17 -33.80
N TYR A 535 -14.67 0.04 -33.37
CA TYR A 535 -16.09 -0.12 -33.08
C TYR A 535 -16.52 0.41 -31.71
N SER A 536 -15.58 0.69 -30.80
CA SER A 536 -15.84 1.29 -29.47
C SER A 536 -15.62 2.81 -29.44
N SER A 537 -15.08 3.39 -30.51
CA SER A 537 -14.86 4.84 -30.60
C SER A 537 -16.13 5.69 -30.43
N SER A 538 -17.27 5.21 -30.95
CA SER A 538 -18.58 5.86 -30.78
C SER A 538 -19.09 5.85 -29.34
N VAL A 539 -18.64 4.90 -28.53
CA VAL A 539 -19.00 4.83 -27.10
C VAL A 539 -18.34 5.96 -26.33
N TYR A 540 -17.07 6.26 -26.63
CA TYR A 540 -16.36 7.39 -26.01
C TYR A 540 -17.07 8.72 -26.29
N SER A 541 -17.53 8.96 -27.53
CA SER A 541 -18.24 10.20 -27.85
C SER A 541 -19.56 10.35 -27.08
N SER A 542 -20.28 9.26 -26.84
CA SER A 542 -21.51 9.29 -26.02
C SER A 542 -21.17 9.65 -24.57
N VAL A 543 -20.26 8.89 -23.96
CA VAL A 543 -19.85 9.10 -22.55
C VAL A 543 -19.27 10.50 -22.34
N LYS A 544 -18.47 11.01 -23.28
CA LYS A 544 -17.92 12.37 -23.20
C LYS A 544 -19.01 13.44 -23.25
N SER A 545 -20.01 13.28 -24.12
CA SER A 545 -21.13 14.21 -24.23
C SER A 545 -21.95 14.25 -22.94
N ASP A 546 -22.17 13.10 -22.30
CA ASP A 546 -22.96 12.98 -21.07
C ASP A 546 -22.25 13.58 -19.84
N LEU A 547 -20.93 13.75 -19.91
CA LEU A 547 -20.09 14.26 -18.82
C LEU A 547 -19.58 15.69 -19.05
N GLU A 548 -19.93 16.33 -20.17
CA GLU A 548 -19.40 17.64 -20.55
C GLU A 548 -19.68 18.73 -19.50
N SER A 549 -20.85 18.69 -18.87
CA SER A 549 -21.20 19.63 -17.78
C SER A 549 -20.22 19.51 -16.59
N LEU A 550 -19.96 18.29 -16.12
CA LEU A 550 -19.06 18.02 -14.99
C LEU A 550 -17.61 18.41 -15.28
N MET A 551 -17.20 18.34 -16.55
CA MET A 551 -15.85 18.75 -16.95
C MET A 551 -15.62 20.26 -16.84
N THR A 552 -16.69 21.06 -16.98
CA THR A 552 -16.63 22.53 -16.92
C THR A 552 -16.86 23.11 -15.52
N GLU A 553 -17.42 22.33 -14.59
CA GLU A 553 -17.64 22.75 -13.21
C GLU A 553 -16.31 22.85 -12.42
N PRO A 554 -16.19 23.79 -11.46
CA PRO A 554 -15.00 23.89 -10.62
C PRO A 554 -14.76 22.61 -9.82
N SER A 555 -13.49 22.33 -9.50
CA SER A 555 -13.14 21.15 -8.72
C SER A 555 -13.76 21.18 -7.31
N VAL A 556 -14.32 20.04 -6.90
CA VAL A 556 -14.91 19.84 -5.58
C VAL A 556 -13.83 19.36 -4.61
N SER A 557 -13.87 19.89 -3.39
CA SER A 557 -12.94 19.48 -2.34
C SER A 557 -13.29 18.11 -1.76
N ALA A 558 -12.29 17.36 -1.29
CA ALA A 558 -12.53 16.11 -0.57
C ALA A 558 -13.37 16.33 0.70
N SER A 559 -14.39 15.49 0.92
CA SER A 559 -15.21 15.59 2.14
C SER A 559 -14.51 14.97 3.36
N ILE A 560 -14.52 15.68 4.50
CA ILE A 560 -13.85 15.22 5.73
C ILE A 560 -14.88 14.75 6.74
N LYS A 561 -14.84 13.45 7.07
CA LYS A 561 -15.72 12.79 8.04
C LYS A 561 -15.35 13.17 9.47
N VAL A 562 -16.33 13.10 10.37
CA VAL A 562 -16.14 13.41 11.81
C VAL A 562 -14.95 12.65 12.40
N PHE A 563 -14.80 11.36 12.11
CA PHE A 563 -13.71 10.56 12.67
C PHE A 563 -12.32 10.86 12.09
N GLN A 564 -12.20 11.64 11.00
CA GLN A 564 -10.93 11.91 10.32
C GLN A 564 -10.11 13.04 10.96
N PHE A 565 -10.49 13.53 12.13
CA PHE A 565 -9.66 14.49 12.87
C PHE A 565 -9.77 14.25 14.37
N ARG A 566 -8.75 14.72 15.12
CA ARG A 566 -8.52 14.37 16.53
C ARG A 566 -9.75 14.52 17.41
N TYR A 567 -10.38 15.69 17.43
CA TYR A 567 -11.51 15.93 18.34
C TYR A 567 -12.76 15.15 17.93
N GLY A 568 -12.98 14.93 16.64
CA GLY A 568 -14.12 14.18 16.16
C GLY A 568 -14.06 12.69 16.52
N ILE A 569 -12.91 12.03 16.36
CA ILE A 569 -12.75 10.64 16.81
C ILE A 569 -12.83 10.51 18.34
N ILE A 570 -12.28 11.46 19.11
CA ILE A 570 -12.39 11.47 20.58
C ILE A 570 -13.86 11.58 20.99
N THR A 571 -14.64 12.45 20.33
CA THR A 571 -16.08 12.59 20.56
C THR A 571 -16.82 11.26 20.34
N VAL A 572 -16.59 10.61 19.19
CA VAL A 572 -17.23 9.32 18.87
C VAL A 572 -16.83 8.24 19.87
N LEU A 573 -15.54 8.15 20.21
CA LEU A 573 -15.00 7.17 21.15
C LEU A 573 -15.57 7.37 22.57
N ALA A 574 -15.51 8.59 23.10
CA ALA A 574 -16.03 8.92 24.43
C ALA A 574 -17.54 8.65 24.53
N LEU A 575 -18.29 8.97 23.48
CA LEU A 575 -19.73 8.70 23.42
C LEU A 575 -20.04 7.20 23.35
N ALA A 576 -19.25 6.42 22.62
CA ALA A 576 -19.36 4.96 22.59
C ALA A 576 -19.10 4.36 23.98
N ILE A 577 -18.05 4.80 24.67
CA ILE A 577 -17.73 4.36 26.03
C ILE A 577 -18.82 4.78 27.02
N ALA A 578 -19.34 6.02 26.94
CA ALA A 578 -20.45 6.49 27.76
C ALA A 578 -21.70 5.61 27.59
N THR A 579 -22.01 5.24 26.35
CA THR A 579 -23.13 4.35 26.01
C THR A 579 -22.91 2.96 26.60
N ILE A 580 -21.71 2.37 26.42
CA ILE A 580 -21.35 1.05 26.98
C ILE A 580 -21.55 1.04 28.50
N ILE A 581 -20.97 2.00 29.23
CA ILE A 581 -21.01 2.03 30.70
C ILE A 581 -22.45 2.23 31.19
N THR A 582 -23.23 3.09 30.51
CA THR A 582 -24.65 3.31 30.83
C THR A 582 -25.46 2.04 30.65
N VAL A 583 -25.19 1.25 29.61
CA VAL A 583 -25.87 -0.04 29.41
C VAL A 583 -25.45 -1.06 30.49
N ILE A 584 -24.17 -1.20 30.80
CA ILE A 584 -23.69 -2.30 31.66
C ILE A 584 -23.96 -2.03 33.14
N ARG A 585 -23.45 -0.92 33.67
CA ARG A 585 -23.35 -0.69 35.12
C ARG A 585 -24.18 0.48 35.61
N LYS A 586 -24.41 1.50 34.75
CA LYS A 586 -25.00 2.80 35.11
C LYS A 586 -24.20 3.53 36.20
N GLY A 587 -24.28 4.87 36.25
CA GLY A 587 -23.71 5.68 37.33
C GLY A 587 -22.60 6.64 36.90
N LYS A 588 -21.94 7.27 37.88
CA LYS A 588 -21.04 8.43 37.68
C LYS A 588 -19.94 8.24 36.61
N SER A 589 -19.45 7.01 36.43
CA SER A 589 -18.47 6.69 35.38
C SER A 589 -18.96 7.00 33.97
N ALA A 590 -20.24 6.74 33.66
CA ALA A 590 -20.81 7.08 32.35
C ALA A 590 -20.95 8.60 32.17
N ALA A 591 -21.24 9.34 33.24
CA ALA A 591 -21.34 10.79 33.20
C ALA A 591 -19.99 11.44 32.87
N ILE A 592 -18.86 10.90 33.36
CA ILE A 592 -17.52 11.39 33.01
C ILE A 592 -17.24 11.24 31.51
N MET A 593 -17.54 10.07 30.94
CA MET A 593 -17.32 9.82 29.51
C MET A 593 -18.28 10.63 28.64
N GLY A 594 -19.52 10.86 29.10
CA GLY A 594 -20.44 11.81 28.49
C GLY A 594 -19.90 13.23 28.53
N ALA A 595 -19.37 13.68 29.67
CA ALA A 595 -18.75 15.00 29.79
C ALA A 595 -17.53 15.14 28.87
N LEU A 596 -16.70 14.11 28.76
CA LEU A 596 -15.58 14.07 27.82
C LEU A 596 -16.05 14.24 26.36
N ALA A 597 -17.10 13.52 25.95
CA ALA A 597 -17.68 13.66 24.61
C ALA A 597 -18.24 15.08 24.34
N GLY A 598 -18.81 15.71 25.36
CA GLY A 598 -19.26 17.10 25.30
C GLY A 598 -18.10 18.08 25.16
N ILE A 599 -17.06 17.92 26.00
CA ILE A 599 -15.84 18.75 25.96
C ILE A 599 -15.12 18.61 24.62
N SER A 600 -14.93 17.39 24.11
CA SER A 600 -14.27 17.18 22.82
C SER A 600 -15.09 17.75 21.66
N SER A 601 -16.42 17.67 21.73
CA SER A 601 -17.32 18.30 20.74
C SER A 601 -17.23 19.82 20.77
N PHE A 602 -17.16 20.42 21.96
CA PHE A 602 -16.91 21.85 22.11
C PHE A 602 -15.55 22.25 21.53
N MET A 603 -14.49 21.49 21.82
CA MET A 603 -13.15 21.72 21.27
C MET A 603 -13.11 21.59 19.74
N ALA A 604 -13.89 20.68 19.15
CA ALA A 604 -14.03 20.56 17.70
C ALA A 604 -14.64 21.84 17.08
N VAL A 605 -15.63 22.44 17.74
CA VAL A 605 -16.28 23.68 17.29
C VAL A 605 -15.37 24.89 17.49
N VAL A 606 -14.65 24.99 18.61
CA VAL A 606 -13.76 26.14 18.87
C VAL A 606 -12.54 26.13 17.96
N ASN A 607 -11.96 24.96 17.67
CA ASN A 607 -10.73 24.84 16.88
C ASN A 607 -11.00 24.42 15.42
N TRP A 608 -12.15 24.82 14.86
CA TRP A 608 -12.57 24.39 13.51
C TRP A 608 -11.63 24.85 12.38
N GLY A 609 -10.98 26.00 12.53
CA GLY A 609 -10.09 26.56 11.51
C GLY A 609 -8.73 25.86 11.40
N ASN A 610 -8.29 25.13 12.43
CA ASN A 610 -7.00 24.41 12.41
C ASN A 610 -7.23 22.92 12.20
N LEU A 611 -7.33 22.52 10.93
CA LEU A 611 -7.68 21.17 10.56
C LEU A 611 -6.43 20.30 10.39
N ARG A 612 -6.37 19.21 11.16
CA ARG A 612 -5.39 18.13 10.98
C ARG A 612 -6.13 16.89 10.53
N ILE A 613 -6.07 16.62 9.24
CA ILE A 613 -6.81 15.55 8.57
C ILE A 613 -5.99 14.27 8.66
N PHE A 614 -6.58 13.27 9.29
CA PHE A 614 -6.15 11.90 9.22
C PHE A 614 -6.75 11.23 7.99
N VAL A 615 -5.86 10.84 7.09
CA VAL A 615 -6.24 10.16 5.86
C VAL A 615 -6.19 8.66 6.06
N GLN A 616 -5.05 8.15 6.55
CA GLN A 616 -4.81 6.74 6.82
C GLN A 616 -3.68 6.55 7.82
N GLN A 617 -3.69 5.41 8.51
CA GLN A 617 -2.61 5.02 9.41
C GLN A 617 -1.27 4.87 8.65
N GLY A 618 -0.20 5.44 9.20
CA GLY A 618 1.14 5.35 8.61
C GLY A 618 1.34 6.27 7.39
N VAL A 619 0.42 7.21 7.18
CA VAL A 619 0.49 8.31 6.21
C VAL A 619 0.50 9.60 7.03
N PRO A 620 1.26 10.64 6.62
CA PRO A 620 1.30 11.92 7.33
C PRO A 620 -0.09 12.57 7.38
N ASN A 621 -0.35 13.31 8.46
CA ASN A 621 -1.57 14.10 8.56
C ASN A 621 -1.48 15.33 7.65
N LEU A 622 -2.57 15.64 6.94
CA LEU A 622 -2.65 16.87 6.16
C LEU A 622 -3.04 18.02 7.08
N ILE A 623 -2.17 19.03 7.20
CA ILE A 623 -2.38 20.19 8.07
C ILE A 623 -2.85 21.36 7.21
N VAL A 624 -4.05 21.84 7.47
CA VAL A 624 -4.71 22.87 6.65
C VAL A 624 -5.38 23.89 7.56
N LYS A 625 -5.28 25.16 7.19
CA LYS A 625 -6.06 26.22 7.83
C LYS A 625 -7.35 26.40 7.03
N ALA A 626 -8.46 25.86 7.52
CA ALA A 626 -9.74 25.94 6.85
C ALA A 626 -10.34 27.33 7.04
N SER A 627 -10.69 28.01 5.95
CA SER A 627 -11.43 29.29 5.99
C SER A 627 -12.95 29.10 5.99
N SER A 628 -13.45 27.98 5.49
CA SER A 628 -14.89 27.69 5.36
C SER A 628 -15.20 26.18 5.41
N GLY A 629 -16.47 25.82 5.25
CA GLY A 629 -16.89 24.43 5.02
C GLY A 629 -17.18 23.59 6.26
N PHE A 630 -17.03 24.14 7.47
CA PHE A 630 -17.34 23.43 8.71
C PHE A 630 -18.84 23.34 9.00
N HIS A 631 -19.33 22.13 9.27
CA HIS A 631 -20.71 21.88 9.68
C HIS A 631 -20.79 21.46 11.16
N PRO A 632 -21.20 22.36 12.08
CA PRO A 632 -21.11 22.11 13.52
C PRO A 632 -22.20 21.18 14.08
N TRP A 633 -23.24 20.86 13.29
CA TRP A 633 -24.48 20.23 13.76
C TRP A 633 -24.28 18.91 14.48
N PHE A 634 -23.36 18.07 14.00
CA PHE A 634 -23.02 16.81 14.67
C PHE A 634 -22.51 17.06 16.10
N PHE A 635 -21.61 18.03 16.27
CA PHE A 635 -21.01 18.35 17.57
C PHE A 635 -22.00 18.98 18.53
N VAL A 636 -22.88 19.86 18.03
CA VAL A 636 -23.99 20.44 18.81
C VAL A 636 -24.93 19.35 19.29
N PHE A 637 -25.28 18.41 18.41
CA PHE A 637 -26.12 17.26 18.76
C PHE A 637 -25.47 16.37 19.84
N VAL A 638 -24.18 16.06 19.70
CA VAL A 638 -23.46 15.28 20.71
C VAL A 638 -23.34 16.04 22.04
N MET A 639 -23.16 17.36 22.04
CA MET A 639 -23.18 18.16 23.26
C MET A 639 -24.53 18.03 23.99
N ALA A 640 -25.65 18.11 23.28
CA ALA A 640 -26.98 17.92 23.88
C ALA A 640 -27.15 16.50 24.47
N ILE A 641 -26.74 15.46 23.73
CA ILE A 641 -26.77 14.07 24.20
C ILE A 641 -25.89 13.88 25.44
N SER A 642 -24.72 14.53 25.47
CA SER A 642 -23.78 14.46 26.59
C SER A 642 -24.38 14.99 27.88
N VAL A 643 -25.14 16.09 27.81
CA VAL A 643 -25.90 16.63 28.96
C VAL A 643 -26.95 15.62 29.44
N LEU A 644 -27.68 14.97 28.54
CA LEU A 644 -28.65 13.93 28.90
C LEU A 644 -27.98 12.73 29.59
N PHE A 645 -26.82 12.29 29.11
CA PHE A 645 -26.04 11.22 29.74
C PHE A 645 -25.62 11.59 31.16
N ILE A 646 -25.21 12.84 31.39
CA ILE A 646 -24.85 13.34 32.72
C ILE A 646 -26.09 13.32 33.64
N ILE A 647 -27.22 13.86 33.19
CA ILE A 647 -28.46 13.95 33.99
C ILE A 647 -28.95 12.56 34.42
N ILE A 648 -29.06 11.60 33.49
CA ILE A 648 -29.59 10.26 33.80
C ILE A 648 -28.71 9.51 34.80
N ASN A 649 -27.40 9.61 34.63
CA ASN A 649 -26.45 8.86 35.43
C ASN A 649 -26.17 9.50 36.79
N LEU A 650 -26.43 10.81 36.97
CA LEU A 650 -26.33 11.50 38.27
C LEU A 650 -27.64 11.48 39.06
N ARG A 651 -28.81 11.65 38.42
CA ARG A 651 -30.12 11.74 39.09
C ARG A 651 -30.55 10.45 39.80
N ARG A 652 -29.95 9.31 39.49
CA ARG A 652 -30.33 8.00 40.06
C ARG A 652 -29.48 7.56 41.26
N GLU A 653 -28.42 8.29 41.59
CA GLU A 653 -27.61 8.06 42.79
C GLU A 653 -27.88 9.08 43.91
N ALA A 654 -28.67 10.12 43.61
CA ALA A 654 -29.24 11.06 44.58
C ALA A 654 -30.68 10.63 44.90
#